data_AF-A0AAN5CUE6-F1
#
_entry.id   AF-A0AAN5CUE6-F1
#
_cell.length_a   1.000
_cell.length_b   1.000
_cell.length_c   1.000
_cell.angle_alpha   90.00
_cell.angle_beta   90.00
_cell.angle_gamma   90.00
#
_symmetry.space_group_name_H-M   'P 1'
#
loop_
_entity.id
_entity.type
_entity.pdbx_description
1 polymer ?
#
loop_
_entity_poly.entity_id
_entity_poly.type
_entity_poly.pdbx_seq_one_letter_code
_entity_poly.pdbx_strand_id
1 'polypeptide(L)'
;MLTIRMVNSFFFFFLLIGGAQAFVFSCNEIKYKLINANLEEPTQYVCLISQDGYTNVDALKNIYAQSDKVSTSFADMLGQCVERPGNAPWRVVADLPLTLDCTQELSLIFTSSPPNPAHVPETPFAYDHFPRELILVRPQTGIRINKKQCSGIGNFSVHTGAGTGVAEYRFPMASWGCADMPDWIVSFENVITVMTDEGMDLSAEIASFRANSEIAVSQYQRMAVMSSGRSDDLQLSGKYTNSVVFNSDATTTMNLKCNSYFENGDYLSLYTNSMKSKSDSLRITSGEFSWSDTSSLFELDYQTIPVAPQDLWDSQDNFVCEFTLGGSTIPVNNPDPYCQCGLDKFGMPDDTWDPTQIWLDIAIILDTSEAMGAVALADASTLIESFFGTEGYDVLNTNTNAKFYTRVGLIAMSDKAEVLYNMNMTKADSVTDHVRINDGLKQIDVLAAFFAAQQMLEDGLRDKPERVNSRQVIYYMTDSAPKFDQTSPNSFKNSYGIIIVNNFVDGDVIERPSLEDLASPGYYSTDIQEDYMKSIQLFCKANCFCRPDNDREAYAGQNKDPAVKASGGCFRAVPAGVQYSNLKTKNCDLGEGLIASVHDPEKNAFLSQLVQKATKGKSSYFWIGYTKNDAGWTWEDKSTNPYTHWDTENGEPNPNSVAKCAYVDMTTENQLWGAANCNTGFPGVCEYKPCSAGNDNC
;
A
#
# COMPACT_ATOMS: atom_id res chain seq x y z
N MET A 1 54.88 -20.33 9.56
CA MET A 1 53.47 -20.76 9.69
C MET A 1 52.85 -19.84 10.72
N LEU A 2 51.90 -18.94 10.45
CA LEU A 2 50.92 -18.85 9.38
C LEU A 2 51.04 -17.54 8.60
N THR A 3 50.80 -17.64 7.31
CA THR A 3 50.76 -16.62 6.28
C THR A 3 49.38 -15.96 6.27
N ILE A 4 49.29 -14.65 6.49
CA ILE A 4 48.08 -13.87 6.17
C ILE A 4 48.27 -13.34 4.74
N ARG A 5 47.49 -13.91 3.81
CA ARG A 5 47.42 -13.47 2.41
C ARG A 5 46.71 -12.12 2.34
N MET A 6 47.38 -11.14 1.75
CA MET A 6 46.72 -9.98 1.14
C MET A 6 45.72 -10.48 0.09
N VAL A 7 44.45 -10.17 0.30
CA VAL A 7 43.45 -10.21 -0.78
C VAL A 7 43.27 -8.77 -1.24
N ASN A 8 43.64 -8.53 -2.49
CA ASN A 8 43.39 -7.31 -3.21
C ASN A 8 41.87 -7.05 -3.27
N SER A 9 41.35 -6.18 -2.41
CA SER A 9 40.09 -5.50 -2.71
C SER A 9 40.38 -4.49 -3.79
N PHE A 10 39.87 -4.74 -4.98
CA PHE A 10 39.67 -3.74 -6.01
C PHE A 10 38.88 -2.58 -5.38
N PHE A 11 39.58 -1.50 -5.04
CA PHE A 11 38.97 -0.20 -4.86
C PHE A 11 38.41 0.19 -6.23
N PHE A 12 37.11 -0.04 -6.43
CA PHE A 12 36.37 0.65 -7.47
C PHE A 12 36.43 2.13 -7.09
N PHE A 13 37.35 2.83 -7.74
CA PHE A 13 37.38 4.28 -7.79
C PHE A 13 36.13 4.69 -8.55
N PHE A 14 34.99 4.81 -7.85
CA PHE A 14 33.87 5.58 -8.37
C PHE A 14 34.43 6.99 -8.57
N LEU A 15 34.70 7.31 -9.83
CA LEU A 15 34.76 8.69 -10.28
C LEU A 15 33.48 9.35 -9.76
N LEU A 16 33.65 10.23 -8.77
CA LEU A 16 32.68 11.23 -8.35
C LEU A 16 32.40 12.11 -9.58
N ILE A 17 31.52 11.61 -10.44
CA ILE A 17 30.80 12.44 -11.38
C ILE A 17 29.82 13.21 -10.49
N GLY A 18 30.11 14.51 -10.31
CA GLY A 18 29.23 15.44 -9.63
C GLY A 18 27.88 15.42 -10.34
N GLY A 19 26.94 14.68 -9.76
CA GLY A 19 25.53 14.91 -10.00
C GLY A 19 25.21 16.18 -9.25
N ALA A 20 24.95 17.26 -9.97
CA ALA A 20 24.22 18.38 -9.42
C ALA A 20 22.73 18.03 -9.47
N GLN A 21 22.05 18.35 -8.40
CA GLN A 21 20.91 17.65 -7.80
C GLN A 21 19.88 18.74 -7.52
N ALA A 22 18.57 18.58 -7.70
CA ALA A 22 17.74 19.69 -7.23
C ALA A 22 17.77 19.75 -5.71
N PHE A 23 18.03 20.94 -5.21
CA PHE A 23 18.33 21.20 -3.82
C PHE A 23 17.42 22.32 -3.35
N VAL A 24 16.73 22.07 -2.23
CA VAL A 24 16.25 23.15 -1.39
C VAL A 24 17.40 23.51 -0.47
N PHE A 25 17.77 24.79 -0.43
CA PHE A 25 18.85 25.29 0.42
C PHE A 25 18.37 26.39 1.35
N SER A 26 18.75 26.28 2.61
CA SER A 26 18.61 27.29 3.65
C SER A 26 19.57 28.47 3.41
N CYS A 27 19.40 29.57 4.16
CA CYS A 27 20.29 30.72 4.08
C CYS A 27 21.74 30.33 4.37
N ASN A 28 21.93 29.49 5.39
CA ASN A 28 23.26 29.06 5.82
C ASN A 28 23.96 28.23 4.74
N GLU A 29 23.26 27.29 4.11
CA GLU A 29 23.82 26.51 3.01
C GLU A 29 24.16 27.41 1.81
N ILE A 30 23.31 28.39 1.51
CA ILE A 30 23.61 29.40 0.49
C ILE A 30 24.93 30.10 0.80
N LYS A 31 25.07 30.60 2.04
CA LYS A 31 26.24 31.37 2.48
C LYS A 31 27.53 30.56 2.49
N TYR A 32 27.48 29.32 2.98
CA TYR A 32 28.69 28.54 3.26
C TYR A 32 29.05 27.53 2.16
N LYS A 33 28.10 27.13 1.31
CA LYS A 33 28.27 26.04 0.34
C LYS A 33 28.03 26.44 -1.11
N LEU A 34 27.13 27.38 -1.38
CA LEU A 34 26.75 27.77 -2.75
C LEU A 34 27.53 28.97 -3.28
N ILE A 35 27.60 30.06 -2.51
CA ILE A 35 28.16 31.32 -3.00
C ILE A 35 29.61 31.13 -3.44
N ASN A 36 29.86 31.41 -4.72
CA ASN A 36 31.17 31.33 -5.36
C ASN A 36 31.79 29.91 -5.32
N ALA A 37 30.97 28.88 -5.09
CA ALA A 37 31.38 27.48 -5.22
C ALA A 37 31.30 27.00 -6.67
N ASN A 38 31.85 25.81 -6.92
CA ASN A 38 31.80 25.15 -8.23
C ASN A 38 30.55 24.27 -8.40
N LEU A 39 29.50 24.48 -7.60
CA LEU A 39 28.24 23.75 -7.74
C LEU A 39 27.43 24.32 -8.91
N GLU A 40 26.87 23.44 -9.75
CA GLU A 40 26.26 23.79 -11.03
C GLU A 40 24.90 23.12 -11.22
N GLU A 41 23.78 23.83 -11.11
CA GLU A 41 22.45 23.20 -11.17
C GLU A 41 21.80 23.23 -12.56
N PRO A 42 21.52 22.07 -13.20
CA PRO A 42 21.00 22.03 -14.56
C PRO A 42 19.48 22.20 -14.65
N THR A 43 18.79 22.58 -13.57
CA THR A 43 17.33 22.74 -13.51
C THR A 43 16.81 23.91 -14.34
N GLN A 44 15.53 23.86 -14.73
CA GLN A 44 14.91 24.87 -15.59
C GLN A 44 14.58 26.17 -14.83
N TYR A 45 14.28 26.10 -13.54
CA TYR A 45 13.87 27.23 -12.73
C TYR A 45 14.67 27.29 -11.43
N VAL A 46 14.81 28.52 -10.92
CA VAL A 46 15.31 28.78 -9.57
C VAL A 46 14.38 29.78 -8.88
N CYS A 47 13.98 29.47 -7.65
CA CYS A 47 13.10 30.30 -6.83
C CYS A 47 13.80 30.76 -5.57
N LEU A 48 13.47 31.96 -5.09
CA LEU A 48 13.94 32.43 -3.80
C LEU A 48 12.76 32.91 -2.94
N ILE A 49 12.50 32.21 -1.84
CA ILE A 49 11.42 32.54 -0.92
C ILE A 49 12.03 32.90 0.43
N SER A 50 11.73 34.09 0.96
CA SER A 50 12.19 34.50 2.29
C SER A 50 11.15 34.25 3.37
N GLN A 51 11.60 34.23 4.63
CA GLN A 51 10.69 34.37 5.75
C GLN A 51 9.91 35.70 5.69
N ASP A 52 8.80 35.76 6.42
CA ASP A 52 8.01 36.99 6.58
C ASP A 52 8.84 38.11 7.23
N GLY A 53 8.67 39.32 6.71
CA GLY A 53 9.36 40.50 7.23
C GLY A 53 10.87 40.49 7.01
N TYR A 54 11.37 39.84 5.96
CA TYR A 54 12.79 39.87 5.61
C TYR A 54 13.30 41.31 5.39
N THR A 55 14.35 41.69 6.12
CA THR A 55 14.83 43.08 6.17
C THR A 55 16.17 43.30 5.46
N ASN A 56 17.02 42.27 5.38
CA ASN A 56 18.37 42.38 4.81
C ASN A 56 18.40 42.26 3.27
N VAL A 57 17.45 42.93 2.59
CA VAL A 57 17.30 42.88 1.13
C VAL A 57 18.55 43.43 0.42
N ASP A 58 19.26 44.38 1.04
CA ASP A 58 20.49 44.95 0.48
C ASP A 58 21.60 43.91 0.31
N ALA A 59 21.71 42.92 1.21
CA ALA A 59 22.68 41.83 1.05
C ALA A 59 22.38 40.96 -0.18
N LEU A 60 21.10 40.82 -0.54
CA LEU A 60 20.65 40.00 -1.68
C LEU A 60 20.92 40.66 -3.04
N LYS A 61 21.19 41.97 -3.08
CA LYS A 61 21.51 42.68 -4.34
C LYS A 61 22.84 42.25 -4.94
N ASN A 62 23.76 41.78 -4.09
CA ASN A 62 25.11 41.39 -4.47
C ASN A 62 25.29 39.88 -4.62
N ILE A 63 24.19 39.10 -4.55
CA ILE A 63 24.17 37.65 -4.74
C ILE A 63 23.30 37.37 -5.96
N TYR A 64 23.76 36.51 -6.85
CA TYR A 64 23.11 36.29 -8.15
C TYR A 64 22.98 34.81 -8.44
N ALA A 65 21.83 34.43 -9.03
CA ALA A 65 21.72 33.21 -9.82
C ALA A 65 22.22 33.54 -11.23
N GLN A 66 23.26 32.86 -11.68
CA GLN A 66 23.90 33.10 -12.97
C GLN A 66 23.82 31.87 -13.87
N SER A 67 23.43 32.08 -15.13
CA SER A 67 23.47 31.08 -16.20
C SER A 67 23.78 31.77 -17.53
N ASP A 68 24.65 31.18 -18.36
CA ASP A 68 25.01 31.70 -19.69
C ASP A 68 25.35 33.21 -19.72
N LYS A 69 26.07 33.68 -18.68
CA LYS A 69 26.46 35.10 -18.45
C LYS A 69 25.31 36.05 -18.13
N VAL A 70 24.08 35.56 -18.03
CA VAL A 70 22.95 36.31 -17.49
C VAL A 70 22.95 36.12 -15.97
N SER A 71 22.95 37.22 -15.24
CA SER A 71 22.86 37.23 -13.78
C SER A 71 21.54 37.86 -13.35
N THR A 72 20.80 37.19 -12.49
CA THR A 72 19.63 37.76 -11.81
C THR A 72 19.94 37.84 -10.32
N SER A 73 19.79 39.03 -9.72
CA SER A 73 20.09 39.20 -8.31
C SER A 73 19.05 38.49 -7.44
N PHE A 74 19.45 38.03 -6.26
CA PHE A 74 18.54 37.42 -5.30
C PHE A 74 17.49 38.43 -4.83
N ALA A 75 17.83 39.73 -4.79
CA ALA A 75 16.86 40.79 -4.51
C ALA A 75 15.76 40.88 -5.59
N ASP A 76 16.10 40.71 -6.87
CA ASP A 76 15.13 40.69 -7.96
C ASP A 76 14.31 39.39 -7.97
N MET A 77 14.85 38.28 -7.48
CA MET A 77 14.17 36.99 -7.39
C MET A 77 13.27 36.84 -6.15
N LEU A 78 13.34 37.77 -5.21
CA LEU A 78 12.71 37.63 -3.90
C LEU A 78 11.18 37.44 -4.03
N GLY A 79 10.70 36.27 -3.58
CA GLY A 79 9.28 35.89 -3.63
C GLY A 79 8.82 35.31 -4.98
N GLN A 80 9.74 35.04 -5.91
CA GLN A 80 9.40 34.53 -7.23
C GLN A 80 10.44 33.52 -7.77
N CYS A 81 10.10 32.93 -8.91
CA CYS A 81 10.95 32.01 -9.65
C CYS A 81 11.39 32.63 -10.97
N VAL A 82 12.61 32.31 -11.39
CA VAL A 82 13.18 32.77 -12.65
C VAL A 82 13.54 31.56 -13.50
N GLU A 83 13.16 31.64 -14.77
CA GLU A 83 13.46 30.62 -15.78
C GLU A 83 14.90 30.77 -16.29
N ARG A 84 15.54 29.63 -16.58
CA ARG A 84 16.91 29.59 -17.05
C ARG A 84 17.00 30.18 -18.47
N PRO A 85 17.82 31.22 -18.69
CA PRO A 85 17.87 31.93 -19.95
C PRO A 85 18.59 31.17 -21.08
N GLY A 86 19.17 30.00 -20.79
CA GLY A 86 19.96 29.22 -21.73
C GLY A 86 20.21 27.77 -21.26
N ASN A 87 21.30 27.17 -21.75
CA ASN A 87 21.64 25.77 -21.55
C ASN A 87 22.75 25.54 -20.52
N ALA A 88 23.52 26.57 -20.16
CA ALA A 88 24.48 26.44 -19.06
C ALA A 88 23.75 26.18 -17.73
N PRO A 89 24.34 25.42 -16.80
CA PRO A 89 23.77 25.23 -15.49
C PRO A 89 23.81 26.53 -14.67
N TRP A 90 22.91 26.63 -13.70
CA TRP A 90 22.89 27.69 -12.71
C TRP A 90 24.12 27.63 -11.81
N ARG A 91 24.64 28.80 -11.47
CA ARG A 91 25.64 28.97 -10.41
C ARG A 91 25.21 30.11 -9.49
N VAL A 92 25.52 30.00 -8.21
CA VAL A 92 25.32 31.09 -7.25
C VAL A 92 26.63 31.84 -7.08
N VAL A 93 26.65 33.11 -7.48
CA VAL A 93 27.84 33.98 -7.43
C VAL A 93 27.54 35.21 -6.60
N ALA A 94 28.56 35.79 -5.97
CA ALA A 94 28.39 37.03 -5.22
C ALA A 94 29.58 37.98 -5.34
N ASP A 95 29.28 39.27 -5.38
CA ASP A 95 30.26 40.34 -5.31
C ASP A 95 30.74 40.54 -3.87
N LEU A 96 32.02 40.92 -3.70
CA LEU A 96 32.58 41.26 -2.38
C LEU A 96 32.34 42.76 -2.06
N PRO A 97 32.07 43.12 -0.79
CA PRO A 97 31.97 42.25 0.39
C PRO A 97 30.60 41.57 0.54
N LEU A 98 30.59 40.31 0.99
CA LEU A 98 29.37 39.56 1.29
C LEU A 98 28.81 39.94 2.67
N THR A 99 27.58 40.46 2.73
CA THR A 99 26.91 40.91 3.97
C THR A 99 25.72 40.03 4.40
N LEU A 100 25.56 38.85 3.80
CA LEU A 100 24.53 37.89 4.18
C LEU A 100 24.85 37.29 5.57
N ASP A 101 23.98 37.51 6.55
CA ASP A 101 24.20 37.11 7.95
C ASP A 101 23.37 35.90 8.41
N CYS A 102 22.34 35.51 7.66
CA CYS A 102 21.43 34.40 7.97
C CYS A 102 20.83 34.48 9.39
N THR A 103 20.55 35.71 9.84
CA THR A 103 19.69 35.99 10.99
C THR A 103 18.22 35.80 10.66
N GLN A 104 17.85 36.00 9.39
CA GLN A 104 16.55 35.71 8.82
C GLN A 104 16.70 34.65 7.72
N GLU A 105 15.77 33.71 7.66
CA GLU A 105 15.83 32.53 6.79
C GLU A 105 15.28 32.80 5.39
N LEU A 106 15.78 32.03 4.42
CA LEU A 106 15.35 32.00 3.03
C LEU A 106 15.60 30.61 2.47
N SER A 107 14.68 30.15 1.62
CA SER A 107 14.76 28.89 0.88
C SER A 107 15.05 29.20 -0.59
N LEU A 108 16.21 28.78 -1.07
CA LEU A 108 16.55 28.77 -2.49
C LEU A 108 16.19 27.40 -3.06
N ILE A 109 15.35 27.37 -4.09
CA ILE A 109 14.78 26.15 -4.64
C ILE A 109 15.15 26.04 -6.11
N PHE A 110 15.90 25.00 -6.48
CA PHE A 110 16.12 24.63 -7.87
C PHE A 110 15.06 23.61 -8.31
N THR A 111 14.51 23.70 -9.52
CA THR A 111 13.45 22.79 -9.98
C THR A 111 13.28 22.76 -11.50
N SER A 112 12.98 21.60 -12.09
CA SER A 112 12.79 21.48 -13.56
C SER A 112 11.37 21.68 -14.06
N SER A 113 10.34 21.55 -13.21
CA SER A 113 8.95 21.84 -13.59
C SER A 113 8.62 23.31 -13.30
N PRO A 114 7.72 23.95 -14.07
CA PRO A 114 7.25 25.30 -13.77
C PRO A 114 6.67 25.34 -12.35
N PRO A 115 7.34 25.98 -11.39
CA PRO A 115 6.89 25.92 -10.01
C PRO A 115 5.89 27.05 -9.76
N ASN A 116 4.93 26.79 -8.88
CA ASN A 116 4.15 27.84 -8.23
C ASN A 116 4.26 27.64 -6.71
N PRO A 117 5.43 27.97 -6.10
CA PRO A 117 5.62 27.78 -4.68
C PRO A 117 4.62 28.65 -3.92
N ALA A 118 3.73 28.02 -3.16
CA ALA A 118 2.83 28.71 -2.27
C ALA A 118 3.55 29.01 -0.96
N HIS A 119 3.79 30.29 -0.72
CA HIS A 119 4.25 30.76 0.58
C HIS A 119 3.16 30.49 1.62
N VAL A 120 3.50 29.72 2.65
CA VAL A 120 2.53 29.31 3.67
C VAL A 120 2.45 30.38 4.76
N PRO A 121 1.28 30.97 5.03
CA PRO A 121 1.11 31.97 6.10
C PRO A 121 1.00 31.35 7.50
N GLU A 122 1.03 32.17 8.55
CA GLU A 122 0.71 31.74 9.93
C GLU A 122 -0.80 31.55 10.14
N THR A 123 -1.59 32.42 9.53
CA THR A 123 -3.05 32.32 9.56
C THR A 123 -3.50 31.23 8.60
N PRO A 124 -4.33 30.26 9.02
CA PRO A 124 -4.81 29.21 8.13
C PRO A 124 -5.45 29.74 6.86
N PHE A 125 -5.05 29.16 5.72
CA PHE A 125 -5.59 29.45 4.40
C PHE A 125 -6.26 28.20 3.85
N ALA A 126 -7.52 28.31 3.42
CA ALA A 126 -8.31 27.21 2.92
C ALA A 126 -8.13 27.03 1.40
N TYR A 127 -7.96 25.79 0.98
CA TYR A 127 -8.14 25.37 -0.40
C TYR A 127 -9.42 24.55 -0.47
N ASP A 128 -10.41 25.05 -1.19
CA ASP A 128 -11.67 24.33 -1.41
C ASP A 128 -11.49 23.13 -2.35
N HIS A 129 -10.53 23.25 -3.28
CA HIS A 129 -10.08 22.17 -4.17
C HIS A 129 -8.56 22.21 -4.29
N PHE A 130 -7.88 21.19 -3.73
CA PHE A 130 -6.44 21.08 -3.85
C PHE A 130 -6.01 20.88 -5.31
N PRO A 131 -4.95 21.56 -5.76
CA PRO A 131 -4.40 21.31 -7.08
C PRO A 131 -3.68 19.95 -7.14
N ARG A 132 -3.43 19.45 -8.37
CA ARG A 132 -2.71 18.17 -8.59
C ARG A 132 -1.31 18.15 -7.99
N GLU A 133 -0.63 19.29 -8.01
CA GLU A 133 0.69 19.46 -7.40
C GLU A 133 0.80 20.86 -6.81
N LEU A 134 1.34 20.95 -5.59
CA LEU A 134 1.61 22.21 -4.91
C LEU A 134 2.91 22.11 -4.12
N ILE A 135 3.81 23.07 -4.34
CA ILE A 135 5.02 23.22 -3.53
C ILE A 135 4.67 24.20 -2.41
N LEU A 136 4.74 23.75 -1.17
CA LEU A 136 4.45 24.55 0.02
C LEU A 136 5.78 24.97 0.66
N VAL A 137 5.95 26.27 0.91
CA VAL A 137 7.22 26.82 1.38
C VAL A 137 7.01 27.71 2.60
N ARG A 138 7.73 27.44 3.68
CA ARG A 138 7.79 28.25 4.90
C ARG A 138 9.21 28.29 5.45
N PRO A 139 10.09 29.21 5.03
CA PRO A 139 11.53 29.10 5.30
C PRO A 139 11.93 28.94 6.78
N GLN A 140 11.10 29.42 7.71
CA GLN A 140 11.41 29.49 9.14
C GLN A 140 10.87 28.33 9.99
N THR A 141 9.99 27.47 9.47
CA THR A 141 9.34 26.41 10.26
C THR A 141 8.57 25.42 9.39
N GLY A 142 8.12 24.31 9.99
CA GLY A 142 7.33 23.29 9.32
C GLY A 142 5.93 23.75 8.88
N ILE A 143 5.20 22.81 8.27
CA ILE A 143 3.90 23.05 7.64
C ILE A 143 2.89 22.08 8.24
N ARG A 144 1.67 22.59 8.51
CA ARG A 144 0.53 21.77 8.92
C ARG A 144 -0.62 21.88 7.93
N ILE A 145 -1.29 20.75 7.71
CA ILE A 145 -2.44 20.59 6.82
C ILE A 145 -3.58 19.99 7.64
N ASN A 146 -4.75 20.63 7.61
CA ASN A 146 -5.98 20.18 8.27
C ASN A 146 -7.00 19.80 7.21
N LYS A 147 -7.22 18.50 7.03
CA LYS A 147 -8.20 17.94 6.11
C LYS A 147 -9.60 18.40 6.53
N LYS A 148 -10.37 18.94 5.59
CA LYS A 148 -11.78 19.30 5.81
C LYS A 148 -12.71 18.29 5.19
N GLN A 149 -12.51 17.99 3.91
CA GLN A 149 -13.27 16.97 3.18
C GLN A 149 -12.36 16.28 2.17
N CYS A 150 -12.61 15.01 1.93
CA CYS A 150 -11.90 14.25 0.93
C CYS A 150 -12.86 13.24 0.31
N SER A 151 -12.93 13.19 -1.01
CA SER A 151 -13.74 12.22 -1.74
C SER A 151 -13.05 11.77 -3.04
N GLY A 152 -13.53 10.65 -3.59
CA GLY A 152 -13.03 10.12 -4.85
C GLY A 152 -11.95 9.04 -4.69
N ILE A 153 -11.35 8.66 -5.81
CA ILE A 153 -10.37 7.57 -5.92
C ILE A 153 -9.02 8.19 -6.27
N GLY A 154 -7.96 7.70 -5.63
CA GLY A 154 -6.60 8.22 -5.76
C GLY A 154 -5.99 8.51 -4.40
N ASN A 155 -4.75 9.00 -4.40
CA ASN A 155 -4.01 9.30 -3.19
C ASN A 155 -3.61 10.77 -3.09
N PHE A 156 -3.54 11.24 -1.84
CA PHE A 156 -2.82 12.45 -1.46
C PHE A 156 -1.43 12.05 -0.98
N SER A 157 -0.40 12.53 -1.66
CA SER A 157 0.99 12.17 -1.40
C SER A 157 1.78 13.38 -0.94
N VAL A 158 2.59 13.21 0.11
CA VAL A 158 3.47 14.23 0.65
C VAL A 158 4.92 13.82 0.40
N HIS A 159 5.68 14.72 -0.20
CA HIS A 159 7.09 14.56 -0.47
C HIS A 159 7.87 15.68 0.21
N THR A 160 9.08 15.38 0.64
CA THR A 160 10.03 16.42 1.02
C THR A 160 10.57 17.14 -0.21
N GLY A 161 10.96 18.40 -0.03
CA GLY A 161 11.63 19.19 -1.05
C GLY A 161 10.71 19.60 -2.22
N ALA A 162 11.35 19.98 -3.31
CA ALA A 162 10.73 20.46 -4.54
C ALA A 162 11.33 19.73 -5.77
N GLY A 163 10.76 19.92 -6.96
CA GLY A 163 11.33 19.36 -8.20
C GLY A 163 10.82 17.99 -8.62
N THR A 164 11.06 17.56 -9.85
CA THR A 164 10.21 16.55 -10.51
C THR A 164 10.36 15.08 -10.07
N GLY A 165 11.28 14.76 -9.14
CA GLY A 165 11.48 13.40 -8.65
C GLY A 165 12.76 13.22 -7.84
N VAL A 166 13.19 11.98 -7.63
CA VAL A 166 14.34 11.65 -6.77
C VAL A 166 15.68 12.20 -7.28
N ALA A 167 15.84 12.40 -8.59
CA ALA A 167 17.00 13.09 -9.17
C ALA A 167 17.08 14.57 -8.73
N GLU A 168 15.92 15.10 -8.33
CA GLU A 168 15.71 16.43 -7.79
C GLU A 168 15.51 16.41 -6.26
N TYR A 169 15.91 15.32 -5.58
CA TYR A 169 15.79 15.13 -4.13
C TYR A 169 14.36 15.29 -3.58
N ARG A 170 13.34 15.19 -4.45
CA ARG A 170 11.96 14.97 -4.03
C ARG A 170 11.81 13.51 -3.60
N PHE A 171 11.76 13.27 -2.29
CA PHE A 171 11.55 11.94 -1.73
C PHE A 171 10.14 11.79 -1.15
N PRO A 172 9.46 10.65 -1.40
CA PRO A 172 8.16 10.39 -0.82
C PRO A 172 8.28 10.20 0.69
N MET A 173 7.43 10.88 1.45
CA MET A 173 7.30 10.67 2.90
C MET A 173 6.13 9.72 3.18
N ALA A 174 4.92 10.07 2.72
CA ALA A 174 3.73 9.25 2.93
C ALA A 174 2.64 9.56 1.89
N SER A 175 1.73 8.60 1.72
CA SER A 175 0.63 8.67 0.74
C SER A 175 -0.60 7.97 1.29
N TRP A 176 -1.77 8.59 1.14
CA TRP A 176 -3.04 8.06 1.65
C TRP A 176 -4.18 8.26 0.67
N GLY A 177 -5.09 7.28 0.59
CA GLY A 177 -6.42 7.51 0.03
C GLY A 177 -7.31 8.30 0.99
N CYS A 178 -8.45 8.82 0.52
CA CYS A 178 -9.31 9.69 1.34
C CYS A 178 -9.77 9.10 2.68
N ALA A 179 -10.07 7.79 2.71
CA ALA A 179 -10.52 7.10 3.92
C ALA A 179 -9.41 7.00 4.99
N ASP A 180 -8.15 6.90 4.53
CA ASP A 180 -7.00 6.73 5.40
C ASP A 180 -6.27 8.03 5.71
N MET A 181 -6.51 9.08 4.93
CA MET A 181 -5.83 10.36 5.06
C MET A 181 -6.04 10.93 6.47
N PRO A 182 -4.96 11.24 7.21
CA PRO A 182 -5.06 11.86 8.52
C PRO A 182 -5.84 13.18 8.47
N ASP A 183 -6.56 13.49 9.54
CA ASP A 183 -7.23 14.78 9.68
C ASP A 183 -6.22 15.91 9.84
N TRP A 184 -5.12 15.63 10.55
CA TRP A 184 -3.99 16.54 10.67
C TRP A 184 -2.70 15.92 10.14
N ILE A 185 -2.03 16.62 9.25
CA ILE A 185 -0.69 16.28 8.78
C ILE A 185 0.25 17.39 9.20
N VAL A 186 1.34 17.04 9.88
CA VAL A 186 2.38 17.97 10.31
C VAL A 186 3.71 17.51 9.74
N SER A 187 4.28 18.32 8.85
CA SER A 187 5.63 18.14 8.35
C SER A 187 6.57 19.07 9.09
N PHE A 188 7.67 18.55 9.62
CA PHE A 188 8.75 19.39 10.12
C PHE A 188 9.62 19.97 9.01
N GLU A 189 9.58 19.40 7.80
CA GLU A 189 10.18 20.03 6.62
C GLU A 189 9.50 21.37 6.34
N ASN A 190 10.31 22.38 6.02
CA ASN A 190 9.90 23.73 5.70
C ASN A 190 9.56 23.92 4.21
N VAL A 191 9.97 22.97 3.35
CA VAL A 191 9.59 22.87 1.94
C VAL A 191 9.11 21.45 1.66
N ILE A 192 7.84 21.34 1.26
CA ILE A 192 7.24 20.06 0.87
C ILE A 192 6.51 20.19 -0.46
N THR A 193 6.46 19.11 -1.22
CA THR A 193 5.55 18.99 -2.35
C THR A 193 4.40 18.07 -1.98
N VAL A 194 3.17 18.55 -2.14
CA VAL A 194 1.96 17.75 -2.00
C VAL A 194 1.33 17.49 -3.36
N MET A 195 0.82 16.28 -3.56
CA MET A 195 0.25 15.84 -4.83
C MET A 195 -1.11 15.16 -4.60
N THR A 196 -2.06 15.44 -5.48
CA THR A 196 -3.37 14.76 -5.53
C THR A 196 -3.51 14.02 -6.86
N ASP A 197 -3.87 12.74 -6.79
CA ASP A 197 -4.13 11.93 -7.97
C ASP A 197 -5.39 12.38 -8.74
N GLU A 198 -5.46 11.97 -10.00
CA GLU A 198 -6.63 12.20 -10.83
C GLU A 198 -7.86 11.44 -10.29
N GLY A 199 -8.92 12.19 -9.94
CA GLY A 199 -10.16 11.63 -9.40
C GLY A 199 -10.33 11.79 -7.89
N MET A 200 -9.34 12.35 -7.20
CA MET A 200 -9.43 12.76 -5.80
C MET A 200 -9.83 14.24 -5.71
N ASP A 201 -10.83 14.56 -4.90
CA ASP A 201 -11.20 15.93 -4.55
C ASP A 201 -10.98 16.14 -3.05
N LEU A 202 -10.09 17.06 -2.72
CA LEU A 202 -9.62 17.34 -1.37
C LEU A 202 -9.78 18.82 -1.05
N SER A 203 -10.45 19.12 0.06
CA SER A 203 -10.42 20.42 0.71
C SER A 203 -9.64 20.35 2.02
N ALA A 204 -8.74 21.30 2.23
CA ALA A 204 -7.97 21.38 3.47
C ALA A 204 -7.52 22.83 3.77
N GLU A 205 -7.23 23.09 5.04
CA GLU A 205 -6.58 24.32 5.49
C GLU A 205 -5.08 24.09 5.68
N ILE A 206 -4.26 25.00 5.17
CA ILE A 206 -2.81 24.97 5.30
C ILE A 206 -2.38 26.15 6.17
N ALA A 207 -1.47 25.90 7.11
CA ALA A 207 -0.80 26.95 7.84
C ALA A 207 0.63 26.54 8.18
N SER A 208 1.46 27.52 8.51
CA SER A 208 2.76 27.25 9.09
C SER A 208 2.59 26.75 10.52
N PHE A 209 3.53 25.89 10.90
CA PHE A 209 3.64 25.39 12.25
C PHE A 209 4.23 26.47 13.16
N ARG A 210 3.71 26.63 14.38
CA ARG A 210 4.40 27.42 15.42
C ARG A 210 4.81 26.44 16.51
N ALA A 211 6.09 26.40 16.83
CA ALA A 211 6.53 25.60 17.97
C ALA A 211 5.83 26.04 19.26
N ASN A 212 5.41 25.06 20.06
CA ASN A 212 4.56 25.23 21.24
C ASN A 212 3.12 25.67 20.98
N SER A 213 2.66 25.68 19.72
CA SER A 213 1.22 25.80 19.43
C SER A 213 0.54 24.44 19.54
N GLU A 214 -0.56 24.40 20.27
CA GLU A 214 -1.36 23.19 20.44
C GLU A 214 -2.33 23.04 19.26
N ILE A 215 -2.35 21.84 18.69
CA ILE A 215 -3.36 21.44 17.71
C ILE A 215 -4.49 20.77 18.48
N ALA A 216 -5.64 21.41 18.50
CA ALA A 216 -6.85 20.84 19.08
C ALA A 216 -7.33 19.65 18.22
N VAL A 217 -7.53 18.50 18.87
CA VAL A 217 -7.96 17.25 18.23
C VAL A 217 -9.14 16.65 18.97
N SER A 218 -10.05 16.02 18.25
CA SER A 218 -11.23 15.33 18.81
C SER A 218 -11.03 13.82 18.76
N GLN A 219 -11.82 13.08 19.55
CA GLN A 219 -11.84 11.61 19.48
C GLN A 219 -12.05 11.12 18.03
N TYR A 220 -11.42 10.00 17.69
CA TYR A 220 -11.45 9.35 16.37
C TYR A 220 -10.69 10.08 15.25
N GLN A 221 -10.11 11.25 15.53
CA GLN A 221 -9.24 11.89 14.56
C GLN A 221 -7.90 11.15 14.43
N ARG A 222 -7.38 11.18 13.21
CA ARG A 222 -6.06 10.67 12.84
C ARG A 222 -5.10 11.82 12.65
N MET A 223 -3.86 11.66 13.10
CA MET A 223 -2.80 12.63 12.80
C MET A 223 -1.56 11.92 12.26
N ALA A 224 -0.80 12.61 11.40
CA ALA A 224 0.52 12.18 10.98
C ALA A 224 1.55 13.28 11.25
N VAL A 225 2.70 12.89 11.77
CA VAL A 225 3.86 13.76 11.95
C VAL A 225 5.03 13.15 11.19
N MET A 226 5.70 13.95 10.38
CA MET A 226 6.77 13.45 9.51
C MET A 226 7.91 14.45 9.31
N SER A 227 9.08 13.89 9.03
CA SER A 227 10.24 14.59 8.51
C SER A 227 11.04 13.58 7.69
N SER A 228 11.76 14.05 6.69
CA SER A 228 12.70 13.23 5.92
C SER A 228 14.15 13.56 6.22
N GLY A 229 14.42 14.72 6.86
CA GLY A 229 15.78 15.20 7.08
C GLY A 229 16.53 15.26 5.76
N ARG A 230 15.86 15.78 4.71
CA ARG A 230 16.45 15.90 3.36
C ARG A 230 16.16 17.22 2.66
N SER A 231 15.24 18.06 3.13
CA SER A 231 14.95 19.38 2.55
C SER A 231 15.50 20.47 3.44
N ASP A 232 16.65 21.03 3.06
CA ASP A 232 17.45 22.07 3.75
C ASP A 232 17.79 21.87 5.24
N ASP A 233 17.18 20.85 5.86
CA ASP A 233 17.52 20.25 7.16
C ASP A 233 17.67 21.26 8.29
N LEU A 234 16.84 22.31 8.27
CA LEU A 234 16.83 23.32 9.32
C LEU A 234 16.60 22.74 10.72
N GLN A 235 16.05 21.53 10.83
CA GLN A 235 15.88 20.78 12.07
C GLN A 235 17.24 20.53 12.75
N LEU A 236 18.34 20.40 11.99
CA LEU A 236 19.70 20.20 12.50
C LEU A 236 20.43 21.51 12.85
N SER A 237 19.83 22.68 12.65
CA SER A 237 20.47 23.96 12.95
C SER A 237 20.56 24.25 14.46
N GLY A 238 19.75 23.57 15.28
CA GLY A 238 19.56 23.86 16.70
C GLY A 238 18.90 25.21 17.01
N LYS A 239 18.51 25.98 15.99
CA LYS A 239 17.82 27.28 16.16
C LYS A 239 16.32 27.13 16.32
N TYR A 240 15.74 26.08 15.72
CA TYR A 240 14.31 25.86 15.62
C TYR A 240 13.90 24.66 16.46
N THR A 241 12.67 24.71 16.96
CA THR A 241 12.07 23.66 17.79
C THR A 241 11.18 22.77 16.92
N ASN A 242 11.55 21.50 16.80
CA ASN A 242 10.86 20.49 15.98
C ASN A 242 9.92 19.66 16.85
N SER A 243 8.92 20.33 17.43
CA SER A 243 8.02 19.74 18.42
C SER A 243 6.59 20.03 18.04
N VAL A 244 5.69 19.05 18.10
CA VAL A 244 4.25 19.25 17.91
C VAL A 244 3.48 18.77 19.13
N VAL A 245 2.48 19.55 19.54
CA VAL A 245 1.58 19.21 20.65
C VAL A 245 0.16 19.02 20.12
N PHE A 246 -0.40 17.84 20.36
CA PHE A 246 -1.82 17.56 20.15
C PHE A 246 -2.55 17.59 21.49
N ASN A 247 -3.61 18.40 21.58
CA ASN A 247 -4.43 18.55 22.77
C ASN A 247 -5.85 18.10 22.46
N SER A 248 -6.31 17.06 23.16
CA SER A 248 -7.66 16.54 23.04
C SER A 248 -8.61 17.19 24.04
N ASP A 249 -9.84 17.45 23.59
CA ASP A 249 -10.94 17.98 24.41
C ASP A 249 -11.32 17.08 25.60
N ALA A 250 -10.98 15.79 25.53
CA ALA A 250 -11.14 14.84 26.62
C ALA A 250 -9.94 13.89 26.73
N THR A 251 -9.75 13.29 27.90
CA THR A 251 -8.82 12.17 28.06
C THR A 251 -9.27 11.02 27.17
N THR A 252 -8.38 10.53 26.30
CA THR A 252 -8.68 9.46 25.36
C THR A 252 -7.45 8.56 25.17
N THR A 253 -7.68 7.34 24.68
CA THR A 253 -6.58 6.43 24.33
C THR A 253 -5.98 6.87 23.01
N MET A 254 -4.69 7.17 23.00
CA MET A 254 -3.93 7.42 21.79
C MET A 254 -3.13 6.17 21.45
N ASN A 255 -3.17 5.77 20.18
CA ASN A 255 -2.23 4.80 19.65
C ASN A 255 -1.30 5.48 18.66
N LEU A 256 -0.01 5.26 18.82
CA LEU A 256 1.07 5.76 17.99
C LEU A 256 1.73 4.59 17.26
N LYS A 257 1.91 4.74 15.94
CA LYS A 257 2.80 3.90 15.14
C LYS A 257 3.80 4.78 14.41
N CYS A 258 5.08 4.50 14.56
CA CYS A 258 6.14 5.18 13.83
C CYS A 258 6.95 4.19 13.00
N ASN A 259 7.35 4.61 11.81
CA ASN A 259 8.43 4.01 11.07
C ASN A 259 9.52 5.08 10.93
N SER A 260 10.72 4.81 11.46
CA SER A 260 11.78 5.80 11.58
C SER A 260 13.15 5.24 11.22
N TYR A 261 13.99 6.11 10.71
CA TYR A 261 15.42 5.93 10.55
C TYR A 261 16.11 7.22 10.97
N PHE A 262 17.00 7.14 11.96
CA PHE A 262 17.80 8.25 12.46
C PHE A 262 19.29 7.92 12.34
N GLU A 263 20.09 8.92 12.00
CA GLU A 263 21.54 8.91 12.02
C GLU A 263 22.06 9.72 13.21
N ASN A 264 23.38 9.66 13.45
CA ASN A 264 24.09 10.51 14.40
C ASN A 264 23.59 10.52 15.87
N GLY A 265 22.68 9.61 16.25
CA GLY A 265 22.12 9.53 17.60
C GLY A 265 20.85 10.34 17.81
N ASP A 266 20.27 10.89 16.73
CA ASP A 266 18.98 11.58 16.70
C ASP A 266 17.84 10.60 17.02
N TYR A 267 16.69 11.13 17.46
CA TYR A 267 15.56 10.33 17.94
C TYR A 267 14.29 11.17 18.09
N LEU A 268 13.14 10.50 18.26
CA LEU A 268 11.93 11.18 18.73
C LEU A 268 11.76 11.01 20.23
N SER A 269 11.34 12.08 20.90
CA SER A 269 10.93 12.09 22.30
C SER A 269 9.42 12.26 22.35
N LEU A 270 8.72 11.29 22.92
CA LEU A 270 7.28 11.32 23.11
C LEU A 270 6.95 11.60 24.58
N TYR A 271 6.22 12.68 24.83
CA TYR A 271 5.72 13.04 26.15
C TYR A 271 4.19 13.06 26.17
N THR A 272 3.60 12.58 27.27
CA THR A 272 2.16 12.70 27.53
C THR A 272 1.91 13.22 28.94
N ASN A 273 0.75 13.85 29.16
CA ASN A 273 0.41 14.37 30.48
C ASN A 273 0.05 13.29 31.52
N SER A 274 0.06 12.01 31.15
CA SER A 274 0.02 10.88 32.08
C SER A 274 1.38 10.65 32.77
N MET A 275 2.47 11.12 32.16
CA MET A 275 3.84 11.02 32.68
C MET A 275 4.10 12.11 33.73
N LYS A 276 4.98 11.84 34.71
CA LYS A 276 5.20 12.76 35.85
C LYS A 276 5.86 14.06 35.43
N SER A 277 6.75 14.02 34.45
CA SER A 277 7.43 15.19 33.88
C SER A 277 7.98 14.89 32.49
N LYS A 278 8.31 15.94 31.72
CA LYS A 278 8.96 15.80 30.41
C LYS A 278 10.28 15.02 30.43
N SER A 279 10.95 14.94 31.57
CA SER A 279 12.15 14.10 31.76
C SER A 279 11.89 12.60 31.64
N ASP A 280 10.63 12.18 31.78
CA ASP A 280 10.20 10.77 31.68
C ASP A 280 9.72 10.43 30.27
N SER A 281 9.98 11.30 29.27
CA SER A 281 9.57 11.09 27.90
C SER A 281 10.15 9.78 27.33
N LEU A 282 9.36 9.16 26.46
CA LEU A 282 9.73 7.94 25.79
C LEU A 282 10.61 8.24 24.58
N ARG A 283 11.78 7.61 24.54
CA ARG A 283 12.72 7.72 23.43
C ARG A 283 12.39 6.69 22.35
N ILE A 284 12.14 7.16 21.14
CA ILE A 284 11.87 6.35 19.94
C ILE A 284 13.08 6.45 19.01
N THR A 285 13.75 5.32 18.77
CA THR A 285 14.92 5.21 17.88
C THR A 285 14.53 4.66 16.51
N SER A 286 15.50 4.40 15.64
CA SER A 286 15.27 3.80 14.32
C SER A 286 14.56 2.45 14.41
N GLY A 287 13.66 2.18 13.47
CA GLY A 287 12.86 0.96 13.34
C GLY A 287 11.35 1.24 13.40
N GLU A 288 10.58 0.16 13.41
CA GLU A 288 9.15 0.25 13.70
C GLU A 288 8.92 0.39 15.20
N PHE A 289 8.05 1.33 15.57
CA PHE A 289 7.70 1.59 16.95
C PHE A 289 6.18 1.68 17.08
N SER A 290 5.63 1.08 18.14
CA SER A 290 4.20 1.13 18.43
C SER A 290 3.98 1.32 19.93
N TRP A 291 3.04 2.20 20.27
CA TRP A 291 2.80 2.58 21.65
C TRP A 291 1.37 3.06 21.85
N SER A 292 0.85 2.93 23.07
CA SER A 292 -0.48 3.39 23.41
C SER A 292 -0.53 3.92 24.83
N ASP A 293 -1.30 4.98 25.06
CA ASP A 293 -1.54 5.56 26.38
C ASP A 293 -2.84 6.33 26.44
N THR A 294 -3.37 6.55 27.63
CA THR A 294 -4.59 7.32 27.86
C THR A 294 -4.23 8.67 28.46
N SER A 295 -4.38 9.72 27.66
CA SER A 295 -3.95 11.08 27.99
C SER A 295 -4.83 12.09 27.23
N SER A 296 -4.78 13.36 27.60
CA SER A 296 -5.42 14.46 26.84
C SER A 296 -4.40 15.33 26.12
N LEU A 297 -3.09 15.14 26.36
CA LEU A 297 -2.04 15.93 25.75
C LEU A 297 -0.88 15.03 25.34
N PHE A 298 -0.40 15.22 24.12
CA PHE A 298 0.67 14.44 23.52
C PHE A 298 1.63 15.38 22.81
N GLU A 299 2.91 15.28 23.13
CA GLU A 299 3.98 16.08 22.55
C GLU A 299 4.99 15.14 21.89
N LEU A 300 5.21 15.32 20.59
CA LEU A 300 6.24 14.60 19.85
C LEU A 300 7.33 15.59 19.46
N ASP A 301 8.53 15.36 20.00
CA ASP A 301 9.71 16.17 19.73
C ASP A 301 10.69 15.40 18.87
N TYR A 302 11.09 15.96 17.73
CA TYR A 302 12.24 15.49 16.97
C TYR A 302 13.51 16.09 17.54
N GLN A 303 14.26 15.25 18.25
CA GLN A 303 15.48 15.60 18.96
C GLN A 303 16.68 15.37 18.05
N THR A 304 17.30 16.48 17.66
CA THR A 304 18.45 16.50 16.77
C THR A 304 19.71 16.97 17.49
N ILE A 305 20.86 16.45 17.06
CA ILE A 305 22.16 16.99 17.46
C ILE A 305 22.55 18.09 16.47
N PRO A 306 22.72 19.36 16.92
CA PRO A 306 23.03 20.43 16.01
C PRO A 306 24.35 20.22 15.25
N VAL A 307 24.33 20.42 13.94
CA VAL A 307 25.51 20.33 13.07
C VAL A 307 26.01 21.72 12.67
N ALA A 308 27.20 21.79 12.08
CA ALA A 308 27.72 23.06 11.59
C ALA A 308 26.95 23.52 10.32
N PRO A 309 26.84 24.83 10.04
CA PRO A 309 26.05 25.37 8.94
C PRO A 309 26.32 24.76 7.55
N GLN A 310 27.55 24.34 7.29
CA GLN A 310 27.94 23.72 6.02
C GLN A 310 27.54 22.23 5.89
N ASP A 311 27.18 21.59 7.00
CA ASP A 311 26.89 20.15 7.10
C ASP A 311 25.38 19.89 7.28
N LEU A 312 24.51 20.91 7.16
CA LEU A 312 23.06 20.78 7.38
C LEU A 312 22.43 19.72 6.46
N TRP A 313 22.79 19.71 5.18
CA TRP A 313 22.26 18.84 4.12
C TRP A 313 22.59 17.34 4.21
N ASP A 314 23.47 16.92 5.13
CA ASP A 314 24.04 15.57 5.14
C ASP A 314 23.14 14.55 5.87
N SER A 315 21.94 14.95 6.29
CA SER A 315 21.02 14.08 7.00
C SER A 315 20.29 13.11 6.08
N GLN A 316 19.91 11.96 6.65
CA GLN A 316 19.00 11.02 6.00
C GLN A 316 17.87 10.60 6.95
N ASP A 317 17.64 11.40 8.00
CA ASP A 317 16.69 11.12 9.07
C ASP A 317 15.25 11.12 8.58
N ASN A 318 14.66 9.96 8.34
CA ASN A 318 13.30 9.87 7.85
C ASN A 318 12.39 9.20 8.88
N PHE A 319 11.27 9.85 9.19
CA PHE A 319 10.23 9.24 10.00
C PHE A 319 8.83 9.67 9.57
N VAL A 320 7.91 8.72 9.72
CA VAL A 320 6.47 8.96 9.66
C VAL A 320 5.83 8.32 10.88
N CYS A 321 5.19 9.14 11.69
CA CYS A 321 4.47 8.74 12.90
C CYS A 321 2.98 9.03 12.75
N GLU A 322 2.15 7.99 12.78
CA GLU A 322 0.70 8.08 12.76
C GLU A 322 0.09 7.89 14.16
N PHE A 323 -0.86 8.74 14.47
CA PHE A 323 -1.60 8.79 15.72
C PHE A 323 -3.08 8.51 15.45
N THR A 324 -3.71 7.73 16.33
CA THR A 324 -5.15 7.47 16.32
C THR A 324 -5.73 7.68 17.71
N LEU A 325 -6.75 8.53 17.81
CA LEU A 325 -7.43 8.85 19.06
C LEU A 325 -8.68 7.96 19.26
N GLY A 326 -8.82 7.31 20.41
CA GLY A 326 -9.94 6.44 20.76
C GLY A 326 -9.77 5.01 20.23
N GLY A 327 -9.33 4.10 21.11
CA GLY A 327 -9.26 2.66 20.86
C GLY A 327 -8.26 1.98 21.82
N SER A 328 -8.68 0.98 22.60
CA SER A 328 -7.77 0.19 23.46
C SER A 328 -6.95 -0.85 22.67
N THR A 329 -5.64 -0.84 22.86
CA THR A 329 -4.62 -1.92 22.72
C THR A 329 -4.63 -2.85 21.48
N ILE A 330 -3.52 -2.78 20.73
CA ILE A 330 -2.98 -3.53 19.55
C ILE A 330 -2.89 -5.08 19.77
N PRO A 331 -2.84 -6.02 18.76
CA PRO A 331 -2.88 -5.91 17.28
C PRO A 331 -4.00 -6.75 16.57
N VAL A 332 -4.09 -6.51 15.25
CA VAL A 332 -4.75 -7.30 14.20
C VAL A 332 -6.28 -7.21 14.15
N ASN A 333 -6.78 -6.19 13.47
CA ASN A 333 -7.74 -6.50 12.41
C ASN A 333 -6.94 -6.34 11.11
N ASN A 334 -6.34 -7.43 10.63
CA ASN A 334 -6.32 -7.58 9.19
C ASN A 334 -7.81 -7.50 8.81
N PRO A 335 -8.25 -6.44 8.10
CA PRO A 335 -9.64 -6.32 7.68
C PRO A 335 -10.10 -7.57 6.93
N ASP A 336 -9.12 -8.28 6.35
CA ASP A 336 -9.26 -9.44 5.51
C ASP A 336 -8.50 -10.63 6.11
N PRO A 337 -9.01 -11.23 7.19
CA PRO A 337 -8.25 -12.20 8.00
C PRO A 337 -7.91 -13.49 7.25
N TYR A 338 -8.42 -13.69 6.03
CA TYR A 338 -8.25 -14.89 5.25
C TYR A 338 -7.33 -14.68 4.05
N CYS A 339 -6.79 -15.78 3.53
CA CYS A 339 -6.04 -15.81 2.28
C CYS A 339 -4.79 -14.90 2.27
N GLN A 340 -4.08 -14.85 3.40
CA GLN A 340 -2.80 -14.16 3.45
C GLN A 340 -1.80 -15.00 2.66
N CYS A 341 -1.43 -14.51 1.48
CA CYS A 341 -0.45 -15.11 0.57
C CYS A 341 0.79 -14.21 0.47
N GLY A 342 1.20 -13.59 1.58
CA GLY A 342 2.33 -12.67 1.62
C GLY A 342 3.66 -13.38 1.43
N LEU A 343 4.62 -12.67 0.84
CA LEU A 343 6.02 -13.10 0.81
C LEU A 343 6.82 -12.19 1.74
N ASP A 344 7.79 -12.75 2.44
CA ASP A 344 8.71 -12.00 3.26
C ASP A 344 9.73 -11.22 2.41
N LYS A 345 10.60 -10.47 3.08
CA LYS A 345 11.65 -9.66 2.41
C LYS A 345 12.67 -10.48 1.61
N PHE A 346 12.67 -11.80 1.73
CA PHE A 346 13.54 -12.72 1.01
C PHE A 346 12.82 -13.46 -0.12
N GLY A 347 11.54 -13.13 -0.38
CA GLY A 347 10.72 -13.79 -1.40
C GLY A 347 10.17 -15.15 -0.97
N MET A 348 10.26 -15.51 0.32
CA MET A 348 9.71 -16.76 0.84
C MET A 348 8.30 -16.56 1.40
N PRO A 349 7.45 -17.59 1.47
CA PRO A 349 6.17 -17.50 2.19
C PRO A 349 6.37 -16.95 3.60
N ASP A 350 5.59 -15.94 3.98
CA ASP A 350 5.58 -15.47 5.35
C ASP A 350 4.94 -16.51 6.31
N ASP A 351 4.96 -16.22 7.61
CA ASP A 351 4.48 -17.16 8.64
C ASP A 351 2.94 -17.38 8.62
N THR A 352 2.21 -16.81 7.66
CA THR A 352 0.74 -16.83 7.62
C THR A 352 0.15 -17.95 6.74
N TRP A 353 0.97 -18.60 5.91
CA TRP A 353 0.55 -19.70 5.04
C TRP A 353 1.68 -20.68 4.73
N ASP A 354 1.31 -21.88 4.28
CA ASP A 354 2.22 -22.97 3.94
C ASP A 354 1.96 -23.44 2.50
N PRO A 355 2.94 -23.34 1.58
CA PRO A 355 2.75 -23.71 0.18
C PRO A 355 2.41 -25.20 0.00
N THR A 356 2.83 -26.07 0.93
CA THR A 356 2.54 -27.52 0.88
C THR A 356 1.06 -27.83 1.13
N GLN A 357 0.31 -26.83 1.61
CA GLN A 357 -1.11 -26.94 1.90
C GLN A 357 -2.01 -26.37 0.78
N ILE A 358 -1.41 -25.97 -0.36
CA ILE A 358 -2.15 -25.64 -1.58
C ILE A 358 -2.77 -26.92 -2.16
N TRP A 359 -4.03 -26.83 -2.58
CA TRP A 359 -4.77 -27.96 -3.11
C TRP A 359 -5.52 -27.59 -4.40
N LEU A 360 -4.78 -27.59 -5.51
CA LEU A 360 -5.29 -27.20 -6.82
C LEU A 360 -5.18 -28.31 -7.84
N ASP A 361 -5.93 -28.19 -8.94
CA ASP A 361 -5.65 -28.91 -10.18
C ASP A 361 -5.11 -27.92 -11.21
N ILE A 362 -3.83 -28.08 -11.57
CA ILE A 362 -3.09 -27.13 -12.40
C ILE A 362 -2.74 -27.81 -13.72
N ALA A 363 -3.24 -27.27 -14.83
CA ALA A 363 -2.81 -27.63 -16.17
C ALA A 363 -1.83 -26.56 -16.69
N ILE A 364 -0.56 -26.92 -16.82
CA ILE A 364 0.49 -26.05 -17.36
C ILE A 364 0.51 -26.21 -18.88
N ILE A 365 0.48 -25.09 -19.59
CA ILE A 365 0.69 -25.02 -21.03
C ILE A 365 2.03 -24.34 -21.26
N LEU A 366 2.98 -25.05 -21.86
CA LEU A 366 4.31 -24.57 -22.19
C LEU A 366 4.44 -24.36 -23.70
N ASP A 367 4.64 -23.12 -24.13
CA ASP A 367 4.92 -22.79 -25.53
C ASP A 367 6.27 -23.38 -25.97
N THR A 368 6.26 -24.10 -27.09
CA THR A 368 7.43 -24.72 -27.73
C THR A 368 7.59 -24.26 -29.18
N SER A 369 6.92 -23.18 -29.57
CA SER A 369 7.08 -22.53 -30.87
C SER A 369 8.38 -21.72 -30.94
N GLU A 370 8.78 -21.30 -32.15
CA GLU A 370 9.98 -20.48 -32.37
C GLU A 370 9.94 -19.17 -31.58
N ALA A 371 8.75 -18.60 -31.32
CA ALA A 371 8.61 -17.37 -30.55
C ALA A 371 9.06 -17.51 -29.10
N MET A 372 8.91 -18.69 -28.46
CA MET A 372 9.36 -18.91 -27.08
C MET A 372 10.88 -18.79 -26.95
N GLY A 373 11.64 -19.12 -28.01
CA GLY A 373 13.11 -19.15 -27.95
C GLY A 373 13.66 -20.29 -27.06
N ALA A 374 14.87 -20.75 -27.38
CA ALA A 374 15.47 -21.89 -26.68
C ALA A 374 15.87 -21.58 -25.22
N VAL A 375 16.28 -20.34 -24.94
CA VAL A 375 16.68 -19.90 -23.60
C VAL A 375 15.47 -19.81 -22.69
N ALA A 376 14.45 -19.04 -23.08
CA ALA A 376 13.21 -18.91 -22.33
C ALA A 376 12.48 -20.26 -22.15
N LEU A 377 12.54 -21.18 -23.13
CA LEU A 377 12.02 -22.55 -22.96
C LEU A 377 12.78 -23.33 -21.85
N ALA A 378 14.10 -23.19 -21.78
CA ALA A 378 14.91 -23.86 -20.75
C ALA A 378 14.63 -23.27 -19.35
N ASP A 379 14.50 -21.94 -19.25
CA ASP A 379 14.17 -21.25 -18.01
C ASP A 379 12.76 -21.61 -17.53
N ALA A 380 11.79 -21.63 -18.45
CA ALA A 380 10.42 -22.07 -18.19
C ALA A 380 10.36 -23.53 -17.68
N SER A 381 11.15 -24.42 -18.29
CA SER A 381 11.24 -25.82 -17.86
C SER A 381 11.78 -25.95 -16.43
N THR A 382 12.86 -25.22 -16.14
CA THR A 382 13.47 -25.15 -14.80
C THR A 382 12.51 -24.57 -13.76
N LEU A 383 11.75 -23.54 -14.14
CA LEU A 383 10.74 -22.91 -13.29
C LEU A 383 9.63 -23.91 -12.91
N ILE A 384 9.12 -24.67 -13.88
CA ILE A 384 8.08 -25.68 -13.63
C ILE A 384 8.59 -26.76 -12.66
N GLU A 385 9.81 -27.27 -12.88
CA GLU A 385 10.43 -28.26 -11.99
C GLU A 385 10.60 -27.71 -10.56
N SER A 386 10.87 -26.40 -10.41
CA SER A 386 11.02 -25.73 -9.12
C SER A 386 9.71 -25.62 -8.31
N PHE A 387 8.53 -25.76 -8.94
CA PHE A 387 7.25 -25.68 -8.23
C PHE A 387 7.05 -26.75 -7.16
N PHE A 388 7.78 -27.86 -7.24
CA PHE A 388 7.72 -28.93 -6.25
C PHE A 388 8.77 -28.79 -5.13
N GLY A 389 9.66 -27.79 -5.24
CA GLY A 389 10.70 -27.48 -4.28
C GLY A 389 12.06 -28.15 -4.54
N THR A 390 12.99 -28.01 -3.59
CA THR A 390 14.38 -28.50 -3.68
C THR A 390 14.64 -29.64 -2.69
N GLU A 391 15.79 -30.31 -2.71
CA GLU A 391 16.09 -31.45 -1.83
C GLU A 391 15.85 -31.21 -0.32
N GLY A 392 15.83 -29.94 0.15
CA GLY A 392 15.58 -29.58 1.55
C GLY A 392 14.28 -28.80 1.82
N TYR A 393 13.48 -28.49 0.81
CA TYR A 393 12.28 -27.66 0.95
C TYR A 393 11.21 -28.10 -0.05
N ASP A 394 10.08 -28.62 0.44
CA ASP A 394 8.93 -28.97 -0.39
C ASP A 394 8.00 -27.77 -0.55
N VAL A 395 7.46 -27.61 -1.76
CA VAL A 395 6.61 -26.46 -2.13
C VAL A 395 5.22 -26.96 -2.45
N LEU A 396 4.92 -27.39 -3.68
CA LEU A 396 3.65 -28.05 -3.99
C LEU A 396 3.71 -29.53 -3.62
N ASN A 397 2.86 -29.93 -2.67
CA ASN A 397 2.73 -31.34 -2.29
C ASN A 397 1.89 -32.11 -3.33
N THR A 398 2.47 -33.10 -3.98
CA THR A 398 1.81 -33.96 -4.99
C THR A 398 1.44 -35.34 -4.48
N ASN A 399 1.67 -35.62 -3.18
CA ASN A 399 1.29 -36.89 -2.58
C ASN A 399 -0.23 -36.98 -2.43
N THR A 400 -0.85 -37.78 -3.29
CA THR A 400 -2.32 -38.00 -3.31
C THR A 400 -2.91 -38.59 -2.02
N ASN A 401 -2.08 -39.05 -1.08
CA ASN A 401 -2.52 -39.51 0.25
C ASN A 401 -2.50 -38.41 1.32
N ALA A 402 -1.89 -37.25 1.03
CA ALA A 402 -1.90 -36.11 1.94
C ALA A 402 -3.28 -35.45 1.98
N LYS A 403 -3.61 -34.76 3.09
CA LYS A 403 -4.86 -34.02 3.22
C LYS A 403 -4.96 -32.93 2.15
N PHE A 404 -3.92 -32.12 2.05
CA PHE A 404 -3.76 -31.10 1.02
C PHE A 404 -2.73 -31.59 0.02
N TYR A 405 -3.14 -31.66 -1.25
CA TYR A 405 -2.24 -31.99 -2.35
C TYR A 405 -2.71 -31.31 -3.64
N THR A 406 -1.75 -30.98 -4.49
CA THR A 406 -1.96 -30.37 -5.80
C THR A 406 -1.68 -31.41 -6.89
N ARG A 407 -2.52 -31.44 -7.93
CA ARG A 407 -2.29 -32.23 -9.14
C ARG A 407 -1.78 -31.31 -10.22
N VAL A 408 -0.68 -31.68 -10.85
CA VAL A 408 -0.08 -30.88 -11.92
C VAL A 408 -0.01 -31.71 -13.18
N GLY A 409 -0.57 -31.18 -14.27
CA GLY A 409 -0.40 -31.69 -15.62
C GLY A 409 0.40 -30.69 -16.46
N LEU A 410 1.06 -31.18 -17.49
CA LEU A 410 1.93 -30.37 -18.36
C LEU A 410 1.70 -30.75 -19.83
N ILE A 411 1.47 -29.72 -20.63
CA ILE A 411 1.28 -29.79 -22.08
C ILE A 411 2.39 -28.97 -22.73
N ALA A 412 3.25 -29.62 -23.50
CA ALA A 412 4.12 -28.94 -24.45
C ALA A 412 3.29 -28.63 -25.71
N MET A 413 3.26 -27.37 -26.13
CA MET A 413 2.35 -26.92 -27.17
C MET A 413 3.08 -26.13 -28.25
N SER A 414 2.83 -26.49 -29.51
CA SER A 414 3.22 -25.71 -30.69
C SER A 414 2.01 -25.57 -31.64
N ASP A 415 1.94 -26.33 -32.72
CA ASP A 415 0.73 -26.53 -33.53
C ASP A 415 -0.11 -27.74 -33.04
N LYS A 416 0.50 -28.58 -32.21
CA LYS A 416 -0.11 -29.77 -31.62
C LYS A 416 0.16 -29.83 -30.12
N ALA A 417 -0.83 -30.27 -29.36
CA ALA A 417 -0.70 -30.53 -27.94
C ALA A 417 0.00 -31.88 -27.69
N GLU A 418 1.12 -31.85 -26.97
CA GLU A 418 1.82 -33.01 -26.44
C GLU A 418 1.68 -33.04 -24.92
N VAL A 419 0.89 -33.99 -24.41
CA VAL A 419 0.73 -34.19 -22.97
C VAL A 419 1.94 -34.93 -22.43
N LEU A 420 2.79 -34.23 -21.66
CA LEU A 420 3.94 -34.82 -21.00
C LEU A 420 3.55 -35.48 -19.68
N TYR A 421 2.71 -34.78 -18.90
CA TYR A 421 2.18 -35.27 -17.63
C TYR A 421 0.67 -35.01 -17.57
N ASN A 422 -0.10 -36.02 -17.17
CA ASN A 422 -1.56 -35.94 -17.13
C ASN A 422 -2.04 -35.94 -15.67
N MET A 423 -2.02 -34.77 -15.04
CA MET A 423 -2.41 -34.56 -13.63
C MET A 423 -1.64 -35.42 -12.61
N ASN A 424 -0.43 -35.81 -12.96
CA ASN A 424 0.39 -36.75 -12.20
C ASN A 424 1.88 -36.35 -12.13
N MET A 425 2.22 -35.12 -12.49
CA MET A 425 3.60 -34.63 -12.37
C MET A 425 4.01 -34.50 -10.91
N THR A 426 5.25 -34.86 -10.61
CA THR A 426 5.85 -34.85 -9.27
C THR A 426 7.25 -34.26 -9.28
N LYS A 427 7.85 -34.11 -8.09
CA LYS A 427 9.23 -33.64 -7.90
C LYS A 427 10.30 -34.54 -8.54
N ALA A 428 9.98 -35.80 -8.83
CA ALA A 428 10.92 -36.75 -9.44
C ALA A 428 10.97 -36.66 -10.97
N ASP A 429 10.04 -35.91 -11.56
CA ASP A 429 9.88 -35.79 -13.00
C ASP A 429 10.70 -34.62 -13.56
N SER A 430 11.15 -34.71 -14.81
CA SER A 430 11.86 -33.62 -15.50
C SER A 430 11.08 -33.14 -16.72
N VAL A 431 11.17 -31.84 -16.99
CA VAL A 431 10.63 -31.18 -18.19
C VAL A 431 11.74 -30.94 -19.20
N THR A 432 12.90 -30.52 -18.73
CA THR A 432 14.03 -30.05 -19.56
C THR A 432 14.48 -31.10 -20.60
N ASP A 433 14.41 -32.38 -20.26
CA ASP A 433 14.80 -33.49 -21.14
C ASP A 433 13.73 -33.89 -22.18
N HIS A 434 12.53 -33.29 -22.11
CA HIS A 434 11.36 -33.71 -22.89
C HIS A 434 10.80 -32.64 -23.82
N VAL A 435 11.30 -31.40 -23.74
CA VAL A 435 10.84 -30.30 -24.58
C VAL A 435 11.93 -29.77 -25.49
N ARG A 436 11.53 -29.31 -26.67
CA ARG A 436 12.40 -28.62 -27.64
C ARG A 436 11.57 -27.68 -28.50
N ILE A 437 12.23 -26.66 -29.05
CA ILE A 437 11.62 -25.77 -30.04
C ILE A 437 11.23 -26.57 -31.28
N ASN A 438 10.00 -26.37 -31.74
CA ASN A 438 9.51 -26.94 -32.98
C ASN A 438 9.81 -26.00 -34.15
N ASP A 439 10.87 -26.31 -34.88
CA ASP A 439 11.33 -25.52 -36.04
C ASP A 439 10.23 -25.39 -37.11
N GLY A 440 10.07 -24.20 -37.67
CA GLY A 440 9.09 -23.87 -38.70
C GLY A 440 7.73 -23.39 -38.17
N LEU A 441 7.51 -23.43 -36.85
CA LEU A 441 6.29 -22.95 -36.21
C LEU A 441 6.53 -21.64 -35.48
N LYS A 442 6.14 -20.53 -36.11
CA LYS A 442 6.42 -19.18 -35.59
C LYS A 442 5.74 -18.87 -34.26
N GLN A 443 4.55 -19.42 -34.03
CA GLN A 443 3.69 -19.11 -32.89
C GLN A 443 2.88 -20.35 -32.51
N ILE A 444 2.50 -20.42 -31.23
CA ILE A 444 1.60 -21.42 -30.67
C ILE A 444 0.16 -21.31 -31.19
N ASP A 445 -0.53 -22.45 -31.35
CA ASP A 445 -1.99 -22.49 -31.53
C ASP A 445 -2.68 -22.42 -30.16
N VAL A 446 -3.05 -21.19 -29.76
CA VAL A 446 -3.69 -20.92 -28.46
C VAL A 446 -5.01 -21.66 -28.29
N LEU A 447 -5.81 -21.80 -29.35
CA LEU A 447 -7.12 -22.44 -29.23
C LEU A 447 -6.97 -23.94 -28.95
N ALA A 448 -6.08 -24.61 -29.68
CA ALA A 448 -5.76 -26.01 -29.46
C ALA A 448 -5.12 -26.24 -28.08
N ALA A 449 -4.28 -25.31 -27.62
CA ALA A 449 -3.66 -25.34 -26.30
C ALA A 449 -4.69 -25.34 -25.17
N PHE A 450 -5.62 -24.36 -25.19
CA PHE A 450 -6.66 -24.24 -24.17
C PHE A 450 -7.66 -25.39 -24.22
N PHE A 451 -7.99 -25.89 -25.41
CA PHE A 451 -8.82 -27.09 -25.55
C PHE A 451 -8.16 -28.30 -24.87
N ALA A 452 -6.86 -28.53 -25.12
CA ALA A 452 -6.13 -29.64 -24.51
C ALA A 452 -6.03 -29.52 -22.98
N ALA A 453 -5.79 -28.30 -22.45
CA ALA A 453 -5.73 -28.06 -21.02
C ALA A 453 -7.09 -28.27 -20.33
N GLN A 454 -8.18 -27.78 -20.92
CA GLN A 454 -9.54 -28.01 -20.40
C GLN A 454 -9.90 -29.50 -20.44
N GLN A 455 -9.57 -30.20 -21.54
CA GLN A 455 -9.79 -31.65 -21.64
C GLN A 455 -9.03 -32.42 -20.56
N MET A 456 -7.76 -32.06 -20.31
CA MET A 456 -6.95 -32.65 -19.24
C MET A 456 -7.57 -32.44 -17.85
N LEU A 457 -8.06 -31.23 -17.57
CA LEU A 457 -8.76 -30.88 -16.33
C LEU A 457 -10.08 -31.66 -16.17
N GLU A 458 -10.86 -31.79 -17.24
CA GLU A 458 -12.10 -32.58 -17.24
C GLU A 458 -11.83 -34.06 -16.99
N ASP A 459 -10.87 -34.65 -17.69
CA ASP A 459 -10.52 -36.07 -17.52
C ASP A 459 -9.96 -36.33 -16.13
N GLY A 460 -9.13 -35.42 -15.61
CA GLY A 460 -8.64 -35.47 -14.23
C GLY A 460 -9.77 -35.44 -13.19
N LEU A 461 -10.85 -34.68 -13.42
CA LEU A 461 -12.04 -34.72 -12.56
C LEU A 461 -12.85 -36.01 -12.72
N ARG A 462 -12.94 -36.59 -13.92
CA ARG A 462 -13.59 -37.89 -14.14
C ARG A 462 -12.88 -39.01 -13.38
N ASP A 463 -11.55 -38.97 -13.34
CA ASP A 463 -10.71 -39.94 -12.64
C ASP A 463 -10.75 -39.77 -11.11
N LYS A 464 -10.95 -38.53 -10.63
CA LYS A 464 -10.98 -38.16 -9.22
C LYS A 464 -12.20 -37.27 -8.92
N PRO A 465 -13.42 -37.83 -8.93
CA PRO A 465 -14.65 -37.05 -8.78
C PRO A 465 -14.76 -36.35 -7.41
N GLU A 466 -14.04 -36.82 -6.39
CA GLU A 466 -13.93 -36.15 -5.10
C GLU A 466 -13.26 -34.76 -5.16
N ARG A 467 -12.53 -34.48 -6.25
CA ARG A 467 -11.85 -33.20 -6.52
C ARG A 467 -12.75 -32.16 -7.19
N VAL A 468 -14.04 -32.43 -7.37
CA VAL A 468 -14.99 -31.51 -8.05
C VAL A 468 -15.00 -30.09 -7.47
N ASN A 469 -14.59 -29.91 -6.22
CA ASN A 469 -14.54 -28.60 -5.55
C ASN A 469 -13.14 -27.98 -5.48
N SER A 470 -12.09 -28.66 -5.96
CA SER A 470 -10.77 -28.03 -6.09
C SER A 470 -10.77 -27.06 -7.25
N ARG A 471 -10.18 -25.89 -7.04
CA ARG A 471 -10.06 -24.87 -8.07
C ARG A 471 -9.16 -25.38 -9.20
N GLN A 472 -9.66 -25.22 -10.42
CA GLN A 472 -8.93 -25.53 -11.64
C GLN A 472 -8.16 -24.31 -12.12
N VAL A 473 -6.88 -24.51 -12.45
CA VAL A 473 -5.98 -23.46 -12.90
C VAL A 473 -5.33 -23.87 -14.22
N ILE A 474 -5.32 -22.96 -15.18
CA ILE A 474 -4.48 -23.07 -16.37
C ILE A 474 -3.31 -22.10 -16.18
N TYR A 475 -2.08 -22.61 -16.15
CA TYR A 475 -0.87 -21.80 -16.09
C TYR A 475 -0.23 -21.77 -17.48
N TYR A 476 -0.35 -20.64 -18.16
CA TYR A 476 -0.01 -20.44 -19.56
C TYR A 476 1.33 -19.69 -19.68
N MET A 477 2.34 -20.36 -20.22
CA MET A 477 3.71 -19.86 -20.37
C MET A 477 4.02 -19.66 -21.84
N THR A 478 4.24 -18.41 -22.26
CA THR A 478 4.44 -18.07 -23.68
C THR A 478 5.22 -16.78 -23.86
N ASP A 479 5.84 -16.61 -25.03
CA ASP A 479 6.25 -15.30 -25.62
C ASP A 479 5.45 -14.99 -26.92
N SER A 480 4.41 -15.79 -27.18
CA SER A 480 3.55 -15.66 -28.35
C SER A 480 2.28 -14.90 -27.99
N ALA A 481 1.95 -13.85 -28.74
CA ALA A 481 0.65 -13.16 -28.65
C ALA A 481 -0.13 -13.23 -29.97
N PRO A 482 -0.50 -14.43 -30.46
CA PRO A 482 -1.34 -14.55 -31.64
C PRO A 482 -2.74 -14.01 -31.34
N LYS A 483 -3.47 -13.58 -32.38
CA LYS A 483 -4.90 -13.28 -32.25
C LYS A 483 -5.67 -14.59 -32.19
N PHE A 484 -6.56 -14.74 -31.23
CA PHE A 484 -7.40 -15.93 -31.10
C PHE A 484 -8.80 -15.56 -30.57
N ASP A 485 -9.72 -16.51 -30.69
CA ASP A 485 -11.07 -16.40 -30.14
C ASP A 485 -11.07 -16.63 -28.62
N GLN A 486 -11.43 -15.60 -27.86
CA GLN A 486 -11.47 -15.66 -26.40
C GLN A 486 -12.69 -16.40 -25.83
N THR A 487 -13.62 -16.88 -26.66
CA THR A 487 -14.85 -17.53 -26.20
C THR A 487 -14.58 -18.70 -25.25
N SER A 488 -13.63 -19.58 -25.60
CA SER A 488 -13.28 -20.74 -24.75
C SER A 488 -12.58 -20.33 -23.43
N PRO A 489 -11.49 -19.53 -23.45
CA PRO A 489 -10.88 -19.03 -22.21
C PRO A 489 -11.85 -18.27 -21.30
N ASN A 490 -12.73 -17.45 -21.87
CA ASN A 490 -13.75 -16.74 -21.09
C ASN A 490 -14.79 -17.70 -20.50
N SER A 491 -15.18 -18.75 -21.23
CA SER A 491 -16.05 -19.81 -20.68
C SER A 491 -15.41 -20.52 -19.49
N PHE A 492 -14.10 -20.79 -19.54
CA PHE A 492 -13.36 -21.39 -18.42
C PHE A 492 -13.31 -20.45 -17.20
N LYS A 493 -12.97 -19.17 -17.40
CA LYS A 493 -13.00 -18.14 -16.34
C LYS A 493 -14.40 -18.02 -15.70
N ASN A 494 -15.44 -18.03 -16.53
CA ASN A 494 -16.84 -17.98 -16.08
C ASN A 494 -17.29 -19.25 -15.35
N SER A 495 -16.61 -20.37 -15.58
CA SER A 495 -16.84 -21.66 -14.91
C SER A 495 -15.97 -21.81 -13.65
N TYR A 496 -15.59 -20.68 -13.03
CA TYR A 496 -14.72 -20.63 -11.84
C TYR A 496 -13.25 -21.03 -12.08
N GLY A 497 -12.81 -21.25 -13.32
CA GLY A 497 -11.40 -21.48 -13.62
C GLY A 497 -10.53 -20.23 -13.45
N ILE A 498 -9.24 -20.40 -13.16
CA ILE A 498 -8.25 -19.32 -13.13
C ILE A 498 -7.25 -19.52 -14.27
N ILE A 499 -6.99 -18.48 -15.06
CA ILE A 499 -5.94 -18.48 -16.06
C ILE A 499 -4.82 -17.58 -15.55
N ILE A 500 -3.65 -18.17 -15.34
CA ILE A 500 -2.41 -17.47 -15.03
C ILE A 500 -1.61 -17.35 -16.31
N VAL A 501 -1.17 -16.15 -16.66
CA VAL A 501 -0.36 -15.91 -17.86
C VAL A 501 1.00 -15.39 -17.41
N ASN A 502 2.03 -16.16 -17.73
CA ASN A 502 3.42 -15.78 -17.58
C ASN A 502 3.98 -15.46 -18.97
N ASN A 503 4.15 -14.18 -19.25
CA ASN A 503 4.70 -13.67 -20.50
C ASN A 503 6.23 -13.65 -20.42
N PHE A 504 6.88 -14.66 -21.00
CA PHE A 504 8.33 -14.82 -21.02
C PHE A 504 8.95 -13.87 -22.03
N VAL A 505 9.29 -12.65 -21.61
CA VAL A 505 9.98 -11.66 -22.45
C VAL A 505 11.43 -11.47 -22.00
N ASP A 506 12.37 -11.57 -22.95
CA ASP A 506 13.76 -11.11 -22.78
C ASP A 506 13.83 -9.57 -22.78
N GLY A 507 14.74 -9.00 -21.98
CA GLY A 507 14.84 -7.56 -21.68
C GLY A 507 14.69 -6.57 -22.84
N ASP A 508 14.19 -5.37 -22.49
CA ASP A 508 13.60 -4.29 -23.32
C ASP A 508 12.14 -4.56 -23.77
N VAL A 509 11.21 -4.52 -22.81
CA VAL A 509 9.82 -5.02 -22.96
C VAL A 509 8.92 -4.10 -23.80
N ILE A 510 8.33 -4.66 -24.86
CA ILE A 510 7.05 -4.21 -25.42
C ILE A 510 5.97 -5.07 -24.77
N GLU A 511 5.22 -4.52 -23.81
CA GLU A 511 4.05 -5.19 -23.25
C GLU A 511 3.09 -5.56 -24.38
N ARG A 512 2.47 -6.74 -24.27
CA ARG A 512 1.52 -7.26 -25.26
C ARG A 512 0.11 -7.27 -24.65
N PRO A 513 -0.68 -6.19 -24.83
CA PRO A 513 -1.99 -6.04 -24.17
C PRO A 513 -2.94 -7.23 -24.36
N SER A 514 -2.83 -7.95 -25.48
CA SER A 514 -3.69 -9.11 -25.77
C SER A 514 -3.46 -10.32 -24.87
N LEU A 515 -2.31 -10.44 -24.20
CA LEU A 515 -2.04 -11.53 -23.25
C LEU A 515 -2.56 -11.21 -21.84
N GLU A 516 -2.67 -9.93 -21.49
CA GLU A 516 -3.28 -9.49 -20.25
C GLU A 516 -4.79 -9.80 -20.23
N ASP A 517 -5.50 -9.53 -21.34
CA ASP A 517 -6.92 -9.87 -21.51
C ASP A 517 -7.23 -11.37 -21.36
N LEU A 518 -6.25 -12.23 -21.69
CA LEU A 518 -6.38 -13.67 -21.56
C LEU A 518 -6.39 -14.10 -20.09
N ALA A 519 -5.54 -13.49 -19.26
CA ALA A 519 -5.42 -13.81 -17.85
C ALA A 519 -6.72 -13.57 -17.07
N SER A 520 -6.84 -14.24 -15.94
CA SER A 520 -7.79 -13.82 -14.91
C SER A 520 -7.31 -12.52 -14.25
N PRO A 521 -8.20 -11.63 -13.77
CA PRO A 521 -7.80 -10.39 -13.11
C PRO A 521 -6.78 -10.63 -11.99
N GLY A 522 -5.62 -9.97 -12.05
CA GLY A 522 -4.52 -10.13 -11.08
C GLY A 522 -3.58 -11.33 -11.31
N TYR A 523 -3.73 -12.05 -12.43
CA TYR A 523 -2.95 -13.26 -12.75
C TYR A 523 -2.11 -13.13 -14.04
N TYR A 524 -1.78 -11.90 -14.46
CA TYR A 524 -0.84 -11.62 -15.54
C TYR A 524 0.49 -11.14 -14.96
N SER A 525 1.61 -11.63 -15.50
CA SER A 525 2.94 -11.14 -15.12
C SER A 525 3.96 -11.36 -16.25
N THR A 526 5.02 -10.55 -16.19
CA THR A 526 6.16 -10.53 -17.13
C THR A 526 7.51 -10.80 -16.43
N ASP A 527 7.52 -10.96 -15.11
CA ASP A 527 8.73 -10.95 -14.26
C ASP A 527 8.84 -12.18 -13.34
N ILE A 528 8.00 -13.21 -13.54
CA ILE A 528 8.01 -14.40 -12.67
C ILE A 528 9.16 -15.36 -13.00
N GLN A 529 9.81 -15.25 -14.16
CA GLN A 529 10.91 -16.15 -14.51
C GLN A 529 12.13 -16.06 -13.57
N GLU A 530 12.28 -14.95 -12.83
CA GLU A 530 13.41 -14.75 -11.91
C GLU A 530 13.14 -15.28 -10.49
N ASP A 531 11.89 -15.56 -10.14
CA ASP A 531 11.50 -16.01 -8.81
C ASP A 531 10.27 -16.93 -8.84
N TYR A 532 10.51 -18.24 -8.67
CA TYR A 532 9.43 -19.22 -8.67
C TYR A 532 8.41 -19.01 -7.55
N MET A 533 8.79 -18.39 -6.42
CA MET A 533 7.87 -18.16 -5.31
C MET A 533 6.75 -17.18 -5.68
N LYS A 534 6.97 -16.28 -6.63
CA LYS A 534 5.89 -15.46 -7.19
C LYS A 534 4.83 -16.31 -7.92
N SER A 535 5.22 -17.40 -8.60
CA SER A 535 4.24 -18.35 -9.17
C SER A 535 3.46 -19.07 -8.07
N ILE A 536 4.16 -19.50 -7.01
CA ILE A 536 3.54 -20.17 -5.87
C ILE A 536 2.58 -19.23 -5.13
N GLN A 537 2.92 -17.95 -5.04
CA GLN A 537 2.04 -16.92 -4.51
C GLN A 537 0.76 -16.81 -5.35
N LEU A 538 0.84 -16.81 -6.68
CA LEU A 538 -0.35 -16.83 -7.53
C LEU A 538 -1.18 -18.10 -7.33
N PHE A 539 -0.56 -19.27 -7.13
CA PHE A 539 -1.30 -20.49 -6.76
C PHE A 539 -1.98 -20.37 -5.39
N CYS A 540 -1.32 -19.77 -4.38
CA CYS A 540 -1.96 -19.49 -3.10
C CYS A 540 -3.19 -18.59 -3.27
N LYS A 541 -3.07 -17.50 -4.05
CA LYS A 541 -4.16 -16.58 -4.36
C LYS A 541 -5.31 -17.29 -5.09
N ALA A 542 -5.00 -18.16 -6.06
CA ALA A 542 -5.99 -18.95 -6.78
C ALA A 542 -6.71 -19.96 -5.86
N ASN A 543 -6.03 -20.43 -4.82
CA ASN A 543 -6.60 -21.28 -3.80
C ASN A 543 -7.50 -20.53 -2.79
N CYS A 544 -7.55 -19.19 -2.86
CA CYS A 544 -8.47 -18.36 -2.09
C CYS A 544 -9.82 -18.19 -2.80
N PHE A 545 -10.84 -18.95 -2.39
CA PHE A 545 -12.16 -18.83 -3.03
C PHE A 545 -13.35 -19.28 -2.19
N CYS A 546 -14.54 -18.87 -2.62
CA CYS A 546 -15.80 -19.40 -2.12
C CYS A 546 -16.29 -20.54 -3.01
N ARG A 547 -16.75 -21.62 -2.37
CA ARG A 547 -17.27 -22.80 -3.03
C ARG A 547 -18.60 -22.52 -3.76
N PRO A 548 -18.68 -22.78 -5.08
CA PRO A 548 -19.86 -22.45 -5.86
C PRO A 548 -21.06 -23.35 -5.57
N ASP A 549 -20.82 -24.59 -5.10
CA ASP A 549 -21.88 -25.54 -4.74
C ASP A 549 -22.67 -25.14 -3.48
N ASN A 550 -22.13 -24.21 -2.70
CA ASN A 550 -22.74 -23.73 -1.45
C ASN A 550 -23.47 -22.38 -1.57
N ASP A 551 -23.64 -21.83 -2.78
CA ASP A 551 -24.29 -20.53 -3.04
C ASP A 551 -23.73 -19.39 -2.16
N ARG A 552 -22.40 -19.30 -2.12
CA ARG A 552 -21.66 -18.30 -1.33
C ARG A 552 -21.04 -17.24 -2.24
N GLU A 553 -21.27 -15.98 -1.92
CA GLU A 553 -20.64 -14.83 -2.58
C GLU A 553 -19.34 -14.45 -1.84
N ALA A 554 -18.30 -14.16 -2.61
CA ALA A 554 -17.00 -13.76 -2.08
C ALA A 554 -16.97 -12.27 -1.76
N TYR A 555 -16.35 -11.91 -0.64
CA TYR A 555 -16.08 -10.53 -0.26
C TYR A 555 -14.57 -10.35 -0.12
N ALA A 556 -14.01 -9.38 -0.84
CA ALA A 556 -12.58 -9.08 -0.78
C ALA A 556 -12.19 -8.30 0.49
N GLY A 557 -13.17 -7.62 1.09
CA GLY A 557 -12.96 -6.65 2.16
C GLY A 557 -12.07 -5.49 1.72
N GLN A 558 -11.01 -5.18 2.47
CA GLN A 558 -10.09 -4.09 2.16
C GLN A 558 -8.98 -4.50 1.17
N ASN A 559 -8.92 -5.77 0.79
CA ASN A 559 -7.91 -6.27 -0.12
C ASN A 559 -8.16 -5.73 -1.53
N LYS A 560 -7.17 -5.00 -2.05
CA LYS A 560 -7.22 -4.36 -3.37
C LYS A 560 -6.67 -5.27 -4.47
N ASP A 561 -6.10 -6.43 -4.13
CA ASP A 561 -5.60 -7.37 -5.13
C ASP A 561 -6.77 -8.06 -5.85
N PRO A 562 -6.96 -7.83 -7.16
CA PRO A 562 -8.05 -8.44 -7.92
C PRO A 562 -7.99 -9.97 -8.00
N ALA A 563 -6.83 -10.57 -7.69
CA ALA A 563 -6.64 -12.02 -7.62
C ALA A 563 -7.28 -12.65 -6.38
N VAL A 564 -7.49 -11.88 -5.30
CA VAL A 564 -7.93 -12.38 -3.98
C VAL A 564 -9.31 -11.82 -3.63
N LYS A 565 -10.35 -12.46 -4.17
CA LYS A 565 -11.74 -11.97 -4.04
C LYS A 565 -12.46 -12.37 -2.76
N ALA A 566 -11.87 -13.27 -1.96
CA ALA A 566 -12.53 -13.88 -0.80
C ALA A 566 -11.77 -13.64 0.52
N SER A 567 -10.81 -12.72 0.55
CA SER A 567 -10.00 -12.42 1.74
C SER A 567 -10.79 -11.84 2.90
N GLY A 568 -11.90 -11.16 2.63
CA GLY A 568 -12.89 -10.70 3.62
C GLY A 568 -13.93 -11.77 3.99
N GLY A 569 -13.90 -12.94 3.36
CA GLY A 569 -14.75 -14.10 3.67
C GLY A 569 -15.76 -14.49 2.58
N CYS A 570 -16.56 -15.50 2.89
CA CYS A 570 -17.62 -16.03 2.02
C CYS A 570 -18.99 -15.88 2.68
N PHE A 571 -19.97 -15.39 1.95
CA PHE A 571 -21.25 -14.96 2.52
C PHE A 571 -22.44 -15.59 1.80
N ARG A 572 -23.46 -15.98 2.57
CA ARG A 572 -24.72 -16.51 2.02
C ARG A 572 -25.90 -15.87 2.72
N ALA A 573 -26.77 -15.22 1.96
CA ALA A 573 -28.01 -14.68 2.50
C ALA A 573 -29.02 -15.79 2.82
N VAL A 574 -29.74 -15.60 3.92
CA VAL A 574 -30.88 -16.41 4.34
C VAL A 574 -32.12 -15.53 4.17
N PRO A 575 -32.85 -15.62 3.04
CA PRO A 575 -33.95 -14.72 2.74
C PRO A 575 -35.20 -14.97 3.58
N ALA A 576 -35.29 -16.12 4.25
CA ALA A 576 -36.40 -16.44 5.14
C ALA A 576 -36.30 -15.60 6.42
N GLY A 577 -37.41 -14.95 6.79
CA GLY A 577 -37.54 -14.28 8.08
C GLY A 577 -37.52 -15.29 9.22
N VAL A 578 -36.40 -15.42 9.91
CA VAL A 578 -36.21 -16.38 11.01
C VAL A 578 -35.77 -15.69 12.29
N GLN A 579 -36.01 -16.36 13.42
CA GLN A 579 -35.50 -15.94 14.72
C GLN A 579 -33.97 -16.01 14.74
N TYR A 580 -33.33 -15.14 15.52
CA TYR A 580 -31.87 -15.07 15.61
C TYR A 580 -31.22 -16.42 15.93
N SER A 581 -31.77 -17.15 16.90
CA SER A 581 -31.27 -18.46 17.30
C SER A 581 -31.42 -19.52 16.21
N ASN A 582 -32.48 -19.46 15.40
CA ASN A 582 -32.67 -20.34 14.24
C ASN A 582 -31.76 -19.95 13.08
N LEU A 583 -31.46 -18.66 12.90
CA LEU A 583 -30.47 -18.20 11.92
C LEU A 583 -29.10 -18.82 12.24
N LYS A 584 -28.66 -18.71 13.50
CA LYS A 584 -27.43 -19.34 13.98
C LYS A 584 -27.47 -20.86 13.83
N THR A 585 -28.32 -21.54 14.60
CA THR A 585 -28.25 -23.00 14.79
C THR A 585 -28.76 -23.85 13.63
N LYS A 586 -29.62 -23.31 12.76
CA LYS A 586 -30.23 -24.07 11.66
C LYS A 586 -29.79 -23.62 10.27
N ASN A 587 -29.19 -22.44 10.14
CA ASN A 587 -28.77 -21.93 8.85
C ASN A 587 -27.27 -21.69 8.77
N CYS A 588 -26.66 -20.99 9.73
CA CYS A 588 -25.24 -20.63 9.65
C CYS A 588 -24.31 -21.74 10.20
N ASP A 589 -24.67 -22.39 11.31
CA ASP A 589 -23.88 -23.48 11.91
C ASP A 589 -23.72 -24.70 10.97
N LEU A 590 -24.54 -24.79 9.92
CA LEU A 590 -24.33 -25.75 8.82
C LEU A 590 -23.06 -25.36 8.04
N GLY A 591 -21.95 -26.03 8.35
CA GLY A 591 -20.64 -25.78 7.74
C GLY A 591 -19.78 -24.76 8.48
N GLU A 592 -19.87 -24.71 9.82
CA GLU A 592 -19.04 -23.86 10.71
C GLU A 592 -19.15 -22.35 10.46
N GLY A 593 -20.24 -21.92 9.83
CA GLY A 593 -20.51 -20.50 9.59
C GLY A 593 -21.04 -19.79 10.82
N LEU A 594 -20.92 -18.46 10.80
CA LEU A 594 -21.42 -17.56 11.82
C LEU A 594 -22.48 -16.63 11.23
N ILE A 595 -23.26 -15.94 12.06
CA ILE A 595 -24.03 -14.80 11.57
C ILE A 595 -23.03 -13.68 11.28
N ALA A 596 -23.12 -13.08 10.09
CA ALA A 596 -22.13 -12.14 9.58
C ALA A 596 -21.89 -10.96 10.54
N SER A 597 -20.63 -10.69 10.84
CA SER A 597 -20.22 -9.50 11.59
C SER A 597 -20.10 -8.29 10.66
N VAL A 598 -20.17 -7.08 11.21
CA VAL A 598 -20.03 -5.83 10.45
C VAL A 598 -19.00 -4.97 11.15
N HIS A 599 -17.91 -4.67 10.45
CA HIS A 599 -16.70 -4.05 11.03
C HIS A 599 -16.29 -2.75 10.35
N ASP A 600 -16.99 -2.40 9.28
CA ASP A 600 -16.77 -1.24 8.43
C ASP A 600 -18.03 -0.98 7.58
N PRO A 601 -18.19 0.26 7.06
CA PRO A 601 -19.30 0.62 6.20
C PRO A 601 -19.40 -0.22 4.91
N GLU A 602 -18.28 -0.65 4.33
CA GLU A 602 -18.22 -1.40 3.09
C GLU A 602 -18.84 -2.80 3.24
N LYS A 603 -18.53 -3.50 4.34
CA LYS A 603 -19.11 -4.80 4.69
C LYS A 603 -20.59 -4.63 4.97
N ASN A 604 -21.01 -3.54 5.63
CA ASN A 604 -22.43 -3.23 5.86
C ASN A 604 -23.19 -3.08 4.53
N ALA A 605 -22.61 -2.35 3.58
CA ALA A 605 -23.19 -2.14 2.25
C ALA A 605 -23.26 -3.43 1.43
N PHE A 606 -22.19 -4.23 1.44
CA PHE A 606 -22.13 -5.53 0.78
C PHE A 606 -23.21 -6.49 1.30
N LEU A 607 -23.34 -6.63 2.62
CA LEU A 607 -24.35 -7.49 3.24
C LEU A 607 -25.77 -7.01 2.93
N SER A 608 -26.01 -5.70 2.96
CA SER A 608 -27.30 -5.09 2.60
C SER A 608 -27.69 -5.41 1.15
N GLN A 609 -26.75 -5.27 0.20
CA GLN A 609 -26.98 -5.63 -1.21
C GLN A 609 -27.30 -7.12 -1.37
N LEU A 610 -26.56 -8.00 -0.68
CA LEU A 610 -26.76 -9.44 -0.72
C LEU A 610 -28.16 -9.84 -0.22
N VAL A 611 -28.61 -9.24 0.88
CA VAL A 611 -29.97 -9.45 1.42
C VAL A 611 -31.02 -8.87 0.48
N GLN A 612 -30.82 -7.67 -0.05
CA GLN A 612 -31.77 -7.03 -0.96
C GLN A 612 -31.99 -7.90 -2.21
N LYS A 613 -30.92 -8.43 -2.81
CA LYS A 613 -30.96 -9.38 -3.92
C LYS A 613 -31.70 -10.65 -3.55
N ALA A 614 -31.33 -11.30 -2.45
CA ALA A 614 -31.90 -12.59 -2.03
C ALA A 614 -33.40 -12.49 -1.67
N THR A 615 -33.82 -11.39 -1.06
CA THR A 615 -35.22 -11.14 -0.67
C THR A 615 -36.06 -10.50 -1.78
N LYS A 616 -35.45 -10.15 -2.93
CA LYS A 616 -36.07 -9.39 -4.02
C LYS A 616 -36.65 -8.05 -3.54
N GLY A 617 -35.91 -7.38 -2.65
CA GLY A 617 -36.28 -6.08 -2.07
C GLY A 617 -37.48 -6.09 -1.14
N LYS A 618 -37.93 -7.28 -0.67
CA LYS A 618 -39.13 -7.41 0.18
C LYS A 618 -38.86 -7.24 1.68
N SER A 619 -37.60 -7.24 2.10
CA SER A 619 -37.23 -6.99 3.49
C SER A 619 -36.58 -5.63 3.65
N SER A 620 -36.91 -4.96 4.74
CA SER A 620 -36.30 -3.70 5.18
C SER A 620 -35.19 -3.91 6.21
N TYR A 621 -35.13 -5.09 6.83
CA TYR A 621 -34.26 -5.39 7.96
C TYR A 621 -33.54 -6.72 7.76
N PHE A 622 -32.35 -6.87 8.35
CA PHE A 622 -31.69 -8.17 8.49
C PHE A 622 -30.84 -8.27 9.75
N TRP A 623 -30.74 -9.49 10.28
CA TRP A 623 -29.91 -9.79 11.45
C TRP A 623 -28.41 -9.73 11.12
N ILE A 624 -27.63 -9.16 12.05
CA ILE A 624 -26.18 -9.20 12.06
C ILE A 624 -25.66 -9.93 13.30
N GLY A 625 -24.41 -10.37 13.26
CA GLY A 625 -23.74 -11.17 14.28
C GLY A 625 -23.45 -10.43 15.60
N TYR A 626 -24.31 -9.52 16.06
CA TYR A 626 -24.08 -8.71 17.26
C TYR A 626 -25.21 -8.90 18.27
N THR A 627 -24.87 -9.36 19.47
CA THR A 627 -25.85 -9.65 20.53
C THR A 627 -25.44 -9.08 21.89
N LYS A 628 -26.43 -8.77 22.73
CA LYS A 628 -26.24 -8.23 24.08
C LYS A 628 -26.35 -9.32 25.14
N ASN A 629 -25.29 -9.46 25.94
CA ASN A 629 -25.26 -10.28 27.15
C ASN A 629 -25.05 -9.38 28.39
N ASP A 630 -24.82 -9.98 29.56
CA ASP A 630 -24.65 -9.24 30.82
C ASP A 630 -23.36 -8.38 30.86
N ALA A 631 -22.37 -8.69 30.01
CA ALA A 631 -21.13 -7.94 29.86
C ALA A 631 -21.19 -6.84 28.76
N GLY A 632 -22.29 -6.76 28.01
CA GLY A 632 -22.47 -5.79 26.92
C GLY A 632 -22.74 -6.46 25.57
N TRP A 633 -22.54 -5.70 24.49
CA TRP A 633 -22.70 -6.21 23.13
C TRP A 633 -21.43 -6.95 22.68
N THR A 634 -21.60 -8.09 22.00
CA THR A 634 -20.50 -8.97 21.57
C THR A 634 -20.77 -9.53 20.18
N TRP A 635 -19.72 -9.57 19.35
CA TRP A 635 -19.76 -10.15 18.01
C TRP A 635 -19.69 -11.69 18.04
N GLU A 636 -20.38 -12.33 17.09
CA GLU A 636 -20.38 -13.77 16.89
C GLU A 636 -19.01 -14.32 16.46
N ASP A 637 -18.23 -13.52 15.72
CA ASP A 637 -16.84 -13.83 15.34
C ASP A 637 -15.83 -13.64 16.49
N LYS A 638 -16.32 -13.22 17.67
CA LYS A 638 -15.54 -12.94 18.88
C LYS A 638 -14.53 -11.79 18.71
N SER A 639 -14.64 -11.01 17.65
CA SER A 639 -13.82 -9.82 17.48
C SER A 639 -14.15 -8.78 18.57
N THR A 640 -13.14 -8.01 18.94
CA THR A 640 -13.28 -6.86 19.83
C THR A 640 -13.32 -5.56 19.03
N ASN A 641 -13.66 -5.63 17.74
CA ASN A 641 -13.72 -4.45 16.88
C ASN A 641 -14.73 -3.43 17.46
N PRO A 642 -14.30 -2.18 17.72
CA PRO A 642 -15.16 -1.17 18.31
C PRO A 642 -16.14 -0.53 17.32
N TYR A 643 -16.08 -0.88 16.03
CA TYR A 643 -16.98 -0.34 15.01
C TYR A 643 -18.44 -0.59 15.42
N THR A 644 -19.21 0.49 15.42
CA THR A 644 -20.65 0.42 15.59
C THR A 644 -21.31 1.41 14.66
N HIS A 645 -22.51 1.07 14.18
CA HIS A 645 -23.30 1.95 13.34
C HIS A 645 -24.73 2.11 13.85
N TRP A 646 -24.87 2.21 15.17
CA TRP A 646 -26.17 2.36 15.83
C TRP A 646 -26.90 3.64 15.40
N ASP A 647 -28.22 3.54 15.30
CA ASP A 647 -29.10 4.69 15.11
C ASP A 647 -29.23 5.50 16.42
N THR A 648 -28.16 6.21 16.77
CA THR A 648 -28.05 6.97 18.01
C THR A 648 -29.03 8.16 18.05
N GLU A 649 -29.40 8.72 16.90
CA GLU A 649 -30.39 9.79 16.80
C GLU A 649 -31.77 9.33 17.26
N ASN A 650 -32.11 8.06 17.01
CA ASN A 650 -33.34 7.44 17.50
C ASN A 650 -33.14 6.64 18.81
N GLY A 651 -32.00 6.80 19.47
CA GLY A 651 -31.74 6.28 20.81
C GLY A 651 -31.32 4.80 20.86
N GLU A 652 -30.81 4.25 19.77
CA GLU A 652 -30.23 2.90 19.74
C GLU A 652 -28.73 2.89 20.08
N PRO A 653 -28.21 1.82 20.72
CA PRO A 653 -28.98 0.74 21.31
C PRO A 653 -29.63 1.23 22.61
N ASN A 654 -30.94 1.05 22.76
CA ASN A 654 -31.62 1.53 23.98
C ASN A 654 -31.12 0.75 25.22
N PRO A 655 -30.46 1.39 26.20
CA PRO A 655 -29.83 0.70 27.32
C PRO A 655 -30.85 0.00 28.23
N ASN A 656 -32.08 0.51 28.28
CA ASN A 656 -33.20 -0.01 29.07
C ASN A 656 -34.05 -1.04 28.30
N SER A 657 -33.74 -1.30 27.03
CA SER A 657 -34.46 -2.27 26.22
C SER A 657 -34.07 -3.70 26.58
N VAL A 658 -35.07 -4.59 26.52
CA VAL A 658 -34.87 -6.05 26.59
C VAL A 658 -34.46 -6.65 25.25
N ALA A 659 -34.34 -5.83 24.20
CA ALA A 659 -33.79 -6.24 22.91
C ALA A 659 -32.32 -6.63 23.07
N LYS A 660 -31.96 -7.81 22.55
CA LYS A 660 -30.62 -8.41 22.70
C LYS A 660 -29.96 -8.79 21.37
N CYS A 661 -30.59 -8.52 20.24
CA CYS A 661 -30.07 -8.88 18.92
C CYS A 661 -30.09 -7.67 18.01
N ALA A 662 -28.96 -7.40 17.34
CA ALA A 662 -28.82 -6.26 16.44
C ALA A 662 -29.26 -6.61 15.02
N TYR A 663 -29.87 -5.65 14.34
CA TYR A 663 -30.22 -5.72 12.93
C TYR A 663 -29.78 -4.45 12.22
N VAL A 664 -29.62 -4.54 10.90
CA VAL A 664 -29.43 -3.38 10.01
C VAL A 664 -30.79 -2.97 9.46
N ASP A 665 -31.08 -1.67 9.51
CA ASP A 665 -32.23 -1.04 8.86
C ASP A 665 -31.81 -0.49 7.49
N MET A 666 -32.11 -1.25 6.44
CA MET A 666 -31.79 -0.88 5.06
C MET A 666 -32.64 0.28 4.51
N THR A 667 -33.61 0.79 5.28
CA THR A 667 -34.43 1.95 4.89
C THR A 667 -33.83 3.28 5.31
N THR A 668 -32.86 3.27 6.21
CA THR A 668 -32.10 4.46 6.61
C THR A 668 -31.06 4.82 5.55
N GLU A 669 -30.74 6.11 5.42
CA GLU A 669 -29.81 6.63 4.40
C GLU A 669 -28.41 6.00 4.53
N ASN A 670 -28.00 5.65 5.75
CA ASN A 670 -26.69 5.06 6.06
C ASN A 670 -26.75 3.59 6.53
N GLN A 671 -27.89 2.89 6.38
CA GLN A 671 -28.02 1.50 6.83
C GLN A 671 -27.63 1.31 8.32
N LEU A 672 -28.18 2.19 9.17
CA LEU A 672 -27.96 2.22 10.61
C LEU A 672 -28.53 0.97 11.30
N TRP A 673 -28.04 0.72 12.51
CA TRP A 673 -28.38 -0.47 13.28
C TRP A 673 -29.42 -0.17 14.36
N GLY A 674 -30.30 -1.13 14.60
CA GLY A 674 -31.23 -1.13 15.72
C GLY A 674 -31.16 -2.41 16.53
N ALA A 675 -31.71 -2.40 17.74
CA ALA A 675 -31.81 -3.57 18.60
C ALA A 675 -33.26 -4.10 18.61
N ALA A 676 -33.44 -5.40 18.34
CA ALA A 676 -34.76 -6.04 18.38
C ALA A 676 -34.81 -7.25 19.32
N ASN A 677 -36.03 -7.68 19.61
CA ASN A 677 -36.28 -8.97 20.26
C ASN A 677 -35.75 -10.09 19.36
N CYS A 678 -34.87 -10.95 19.90
CA CYS A 678 -34.26 -12.04 19.14
C CYS A 678 -35.26 -13.07 18.58
N ASN A 679 -36.51 -13.05 19.06
CA ASN A 679 -37.61 -13.87 18.54
C ASN A 679 -38.32 -13.26 17.31
N THR A 680 -37.97 -12.04 16.91
CA THR A 680 -38.45 -11.43 15.67
C THR A 680 -37.91 -12.21 14.46
N GLY A 681 -38.72 -12.33 13.41
CA GLY A 681 -38.32 -12.98 12.17
C GLY A 681 -37.73 -11.99 11.18
N PHE A 682 -36.40 -11.93 11.07
CA PHE A 682 -35.71 -11.19 10.01
C PHE A 682 -34.89 -12.15 9.14
N PRO A 683 -34.67 -11.83 7.86
CA PRO A 683 -33.60 -12.48 7.10
C PRO A 683 -32.25 -12.17 7.74
N GLY A 684 -31.21 -12.82 7.27
CA GLY A 684 -29.85 -12.57 7.74
C GLY A 684 -28.80 -13.03 6.75
N VAL A 685 -27.55 -12.88 7.12
CA VAL A 685 -26.42 -13.37 6.31
C VAL A 685 -25.54 -14.26 7.16
N CYS A 686 -25.17 -15.41 6.60
CA CYS A 686 -24.17 -16.29 7.18
C CYS A 686 -22.79 -15.98 6.57
N GLU A 687 -21.77 -15.94 7.41
CA GLU A 687 -20.36 -15.74 7.07
C GLU A 687 -19.57 -17.03 7.28
N TYR A 688 -18.69 -17.34 6.33
CA TYR A 688 -17.89 -18.55 6.28
C TYR A 688 -16.44 -18.22 5.91
N LYS A 689 -15.51 -19.05 6.39
CA LYS A 689 -14.13 -19.00 5.94
C LYS A 689 -14.04 -19.41 4.46
N PRO A 690 -13.22 -18.74 3.64
CA PRO A 690 -12.97 -19.16 2.27
C PRO A 690 -12.11 -20.44 2.25
N CYS A 691 -12.13 -21.13 1.12
CA CYS A 691 -11.08 -22.08 0.80
C CYS A 691 -9.74 -21.33 0.79
N SER A 692 -8.68 -21.93 1.31
CA SER A 692 -7.34 -21.37 1.28
C SER A 692 -6.29 -22.47 1.41
N ALA A 693 -5.00 -22.12 1.33
CA ALA A 693 -3.95 -23.00 1.84
C ALA A 693 -4.27 -23.37 3.29
N GLY A 694 -4.29 -24.67 3.60
CA GLY A 694 -4.60 -25.18 4.93
C GLY A 694 -6.08 -25.22 5.32
N ASN A 695 -7.00 -24.77 4.46
CA ASN A 695 -8.44 -24.80 4.71
C ASN A 695 -9.23 -25.31 3.50
N ASP A 696 -9.63 -26.57 3.55
CA ASP A 696 -10.55 -27.24 2.61
C ASP A 696 -11.99 -27.31 3.12
N ASN A 697 -12.23 -26.97 4.40
CA ASN A 697 -13.56 -26.94 5.01
C ASN A 697 -14.27 -25.60 4.76
N CYS A 698 -14.26 -25.23 3.48
CA CYS A 698 -15.15 -24.27 2.86
C CYS A 698 -16.31 -25.06 2.22
#